data_AF-A0A832PXL4-F1
#
_entry.id   AF-A0A832PXL4-F1
#
_cell.length_a   1.000
_cell.length_b   1.000
_cell.length_c   1.000
_cell.angle_alpha   90.00
_cell.angle_beta   90.00
_cell.angle_gamma   90.00
#
_symmetry.space_group_name_H-M   'P 1'
#
loop_
_entity.id
_entity.type
_entity.pdbx_description
1 polymer ?
#
loop_
_entity_poly.entity_id
_entity_poly.type
_entity_poly.pdbx_seq_one_letter_code
_entity_poly.pdbx_strand_id
1 'polypeptide(L)'
;MMRLFSKFNVALLTVGLMVIVGCNDSSNSKPYPDDSIQPDADSGDVSPSEDISADTDDDTASETLEDVTQETDEGDIVPDGDDVPDDVPEVDPYQAARMAFQLYYKERVERTVLAYNRFFLFGDTTFAINIARSAIDREGDFFEIVPGPKDNNAIGNSARNIWFAYKIFRSRSLALAAARAFEGMEFITTVSGHSGVTGRNAYPNWTMTIDGENKTVTRTRDGGPVEPPIVPDPALEEEIISTFFDGVTIKYRGEPEDILLNFMPANEVGRYSVTYSHTMLPDYLRVSDCCTSLMKVPEPYLWAGAYFSNHDSRDNYRDLAYGYLAAKEASEDPDADPIVRAAAAKAWAAGLANGDLIQANGGRIQTVREGQPWENTEVSGGIRPDETVEIEDLGSLSNCQMVYLARAISSEGLTLPLPTLPEPGAMDSMLSPFLDDDVGCLDAEEEHFCSHLGTSICGKTWGQVNELTLSGVGLVDMIKDMESETPGSAEAIFGHFYGNFDQPMESLMGVVEYARIVGDQALYDAAQFELAQITEVSRLLATLIYSSSDPANEADKLYWTALIEAQGGIAPNIEHLGLFTKAEAHNATLEAMLVMPDTPEGAPITQETIMEVAEDFYKNRSNSKQVRDRYRDTWGDTPPVRVTEEGYEARYHEPAGGVTDWYPVEGPHHARYASVYLLAALPLCDLAPKALDCRWAVLGCERPDLNDDQKVDQADLDLFNTAKDEFTGGCSTENNWCNGADLDHSGTIDEEDIEFMNAAQGCWW
;
A
#
# COMPACT_ATOMS: atom_id res chain seq x y z
N MET A 1 -23.90 -27.72 -30.36
CA MET A 1 -22.63 -27.12 -30.83
C MET A 1 -22.82 -25.73 -31.41
N MET A 2 -23.40 -25.51 -32.60
CA MET A 2 -23.55 -24.14 -33.17
C MET A 2 -24.44 -23.17 -32.34
N ARG A 3 -25.36 -23.66 -31.51
CA ARG A 3 -26.13 -22.83 -30.56
C ARG A 3 -25.41 -22.54 -29.23
N LEU A 4 -24.39 -23.33 -28.86
CA LEU A 4 -23.52 -23.01 -27.72
C LEU A 4 -22.55 -21.90 -28.13
N PHE A 5 -21.90 -22.02 -29.29
CA PHE A 5 -21.00 -20.98 -29.84
C PHE A 5 -21.66 -19.61 -30.04
N SER A 6 -22.97 -19.57 -30.33
CA SER A 6 -23.71 -18.31 -30.46
C SER A 6 -24.05 -17.65 -29.13
N LYS A 7 -24.17 -18.43 -28.03
CA LYS A 7 -24.38 -17.89 -26.69
C LYS A 7 -23.05 -17.53 -26.03
N PHE A 8 -22.02 -18.35 -26.23
CA PHE A 8 -20.64 -18.09 -25.79
C PHE A 8 -20.08 -16.80 -26.40
N ASN A 9 -20.27 -16.57 -27.70
CA ASN A 9 -19.84 -15.31 -28.33
C ASN A 9 -20.65 -14.08 -27.89
N VAL A 10 -21.92 -14.25 -27.47
CA VAL A 10 -22.72 -13.15 -26.92
C VAL A 10 -22.31 -12.87 -25.48
N ALA A 11 -22.05 -13.90 -24.66
CA ALA A 11 -21.47 -13.75 -23.33
C ALA A 11 -20.09 -13.08 -23.40
N LEU A 12 -19.19 -13.51 -24.28
CA LEU A 12 -17.89 -12.86 -24.53
C LEU A 12 -18.01 -11.42 -25.05
N LEU A 13 -19.01 -11.10 -25.89
CA LEU A 13 -19.26 -9.71 -26.30
C LEU A 13 -19.82 -8.85 -25.15
N THR A 14 -20.59 -9.46 -24.24
CA THR A 14 -21.27 -8.77 -23.12
C THR A 14 -20.33 -8.61 -21.93
N VAL A 15 -19.42 -9.58 -21.75
CA VAL A 15 -18.28 -9.55 -20.82
C VAL A 15 -17.16 -8.64 -21.36
N GLY A 16 -16.95 -8.60 -22.69
CA GLY A 16 -16.12 -7.56 -23.31
C GLY A 16 -16.68 -6.14 -23.12
N LEU A 17 -17.97 -6.01 -22.78
CA LEU A 17 -18.58 -4.76 -22.31
C LEU A 17 -18.32 -4.50 -20.80
N MET A 18 -18.04 -5.51 -19.97
CA MET A 18 -17.56 -5.31 -18.58
C MET A 18 -16.26 -4.51 -18.56
N VAL A 19 -15.39 -4.71 -19.55
CA VAL A 19 -14.09 -4.00 -19.71
C VAL A 19 -14.27 -2.54 -20.17
N ILE A 20 -15.42 -2.19 -20.78
CA ILE A 20 -15.66 -0.86 -21.35
C ILE A 20 -16.52 0.02 -20.42
N VAL A 21 -17.33 -0.58 -19.54
CA VAL A 21 -18.29 0.13 -18.69
C VAL A 21 -17.77 0.31 -17.25
N GLY A 22 -16.80 -0.50 -16.81
CA GLY A 22 -16.03 -0.20 -15.61
C GLY A 22 -15.13 1.01 -15.85
N CYS A 23 -15.52 2.18 -15.36
CA CYS A 23 -14.54 3.24 -15.07
C CYS A 23 -13.68 2.70 -13.92
N ASN A 24 -12.66 1.91 -14.24
CA ASN A 24 -11.87 1.23 -13.23
C ASN A 24 -10.38 1.50 -13.43
N ASP A 25 -9.85 2.26 -12.47
CA ASP A 25 -8.44 2.25 -12.05
C ASP A 25 -8.23 1.16 -10.96
N SER A 26 -8.94 0.02 -11.08
CA SER A 26 -8.89 -1.07 -10.09
C SER A 26 -7.60 -1.90 -10.11
N SER A 27 -6.58 -1.47 -10.85
CA SER A 27 -5.21 -1.99 -10.64
C SER A 27 -4.55 -1.43 -9.37
N ASN A 28 -5.16 -0.44 -8.70
CA ASN A 28 -4.53 0.28 -7.58
C ASN A 28 -5.22 0.14 -6.20
N SER A 29 -6.08 -0.85 -5.99
CA SER A 29 -6.66 -1.12 -4.66
C SER A 29 -6.18 -2.44 -4.04
N LYS A 30 -4.89 -2.78 -4.21
CA LYS A 30 -4.18 -3.73 -3.33
C LYS A 30 -4.03 -3.08 -1.93
N PRO A 31 -3.76 -3.82 -0.82
CA PRO A 31 -3.33 -3.18 0.44
C PRO A 31 -2.09 -2.32 0.22
N TYR A 32 -1.40 -2.61 -0.89
CA TYR A 32 -0.14 -2.10 -1.34
C TYR A 32 -0.14 -2.11 -2.89
N PRO A 33 -0.43 -0.99 -3.59
CA PRO A 33 -0.65 -0.93 -5.05
C PRO A 33 0.56 -1.21 -5.96
N ASP A 34 0.56 -2.39 -6.59
CA ASP A 34 1.39 -2.91 -7.70
C ASP A 34 2.93 -2.86 -7.57
N ASP A 35 3.57 -4.02 -7.77
CA ASP A 35 4.98 -4.34 -7.49
C ASP A 35 5.88 -4.26 -8.73
N SER A 36 5.56 -3.40 -9.69
CA SER A 36 6.54 -3.03 -10.71
C SER A 36 7.62 -2.13 -10.09
N ILE A 37 8.51 -2.75 -9.31
CA ILE A 37 9.82 -2.19 -9.00
C ILE A 37 10.61 -2.25 -10.30
N GLN A 38 10.46 -1.22 -11.13
CA GLN A 38 11.51 -0.85 -12.05
C GLN A 38 11.89 0.60 -11.74
N PRO A 39 13.18 0.94 -11.53
CA PRO A 39 13.62 2.27 -11.92
C PRO A 39 13.20 2.40 -13.40
N ASP A 40 12.44 3.44 -13.74
CA ASP A 40 11.96 3.68 -15.11
C ASP A 40 13.11 3.42 -16.09
N ALA A 41 13.09 2.25 -16.75
CA ALA A 41 14.12 1.81 -17.67
C ALA A 41 13.85 2.45 -19.02
N ASP A 42 13.92 3.78 -19.07
CA ASP A 42 13.79 4.59 -20.28
C ASP A 42 14.93 5.61 -20.41
N SER A 43 16.10 5.27 -19.85
CA SER A 43 17.37 5.92 -20.21
C SER A 43 18.24 4.92 -20.96
N GLY A 44 18.44 5.17 -22.25
CA GLY A 44 19.19 4.30 -23.16
C GLY A 44 20.58 3.88 -22.64
N ASP A 45 20.78 2.57 -22.62
CA ASP A 45 21.98 1.84 -23.04
C ASP A 45 23.35 2.35 -22.53
N VAL A 46 23.86 1.75 -21.44
CA VAL A 46 25.30 1.49 -21.26
C VAL A 46 25.50 0.18 -20.49
N SER A 47 25.78 -0.91 -21.19
CA SER A 47 26.45 -2.08 -20.60
C SER A 47 27.93 -1.76 -20.31
N PRO A 48 28.46 -2.05 -19.11
CA PRO A 48 29.88 -2.30 -18.94
C PRO A 48 30.15 -3.79 -19.11
N SER A 49 30.95 -4.07 -20.12
CA SER A 49 31.52 -5.35 -20.48
C SER A 49 32.56 -5.87 -19.48
N GLU A 50 32.71 -7.21 -19.52
CA GLU A 50 33.91 -8.04 -19.27
C GLU A 50 34.14 -8.71 -17.90
N ASP A 51 34.03 -10.05 -17.98
CA ASP A 51 34.87 -11.11 -17.43
C ASP A 51 34.97 -11.32 -15.91
N ILE A 52 34.49 -12.49 -15.46
CA ILE A 52 35.35 -13.57 -14.94
C ILE A 52 34.63 -14.93 -15.09
N SER A 53 35.37 -15.87 -15.65
CA SER A 53 35.11 -17.27 -15.97
C SER A 53 34.88 -18.20 -14.77
N ALA A 54 34.12 -19.30 -14.97
CA ALA A 54 34.62 -20.66 -14.77
C ALA A 54 33.67 -21.72 -15.38
N ASP A 55 34.25 -22.55 -16.24
CA ASP A 55 33.76 -23.82 -16.77
C ASP A 55 33.29 -24.78 -15.67
N THR A 56 32.29 -25.63 -15.96
CA THR A 56 32.54 -27.07 -16.22
C THR A 56 31.34 -27.73 -16.87
N ASP A 57 31.66 -28.50 -17.90
CA ASP A 57 30.83 -29.43 -18.67
C ASP A 57 30.06 -30.43 -17.80
N ASP A 58 28.87 -30.86 -18.24
CA ASP A 58 28.64 -32.30 -18.45
C ASP A 58 27.54 -32.57 -19.48
N ASP A 59 27.81 -33.60 -20.28
CA ASP A 59 27.17 -34.05 -21.49
C ASP A 59 25.99 -35.01 -21.23
N THR A 60 24.95 -34.88 -22.07
CA THR A 60 24.17 -35.97 -22.71
C THR A 60 23.48 -37.11 -21.91
N ALA A 61 22.19 -37.31 -22.22
CA ALA A 61 21.54 -38.57 -22.67
C ALA A 61 20.06 -38.61 -22.19
N SER A 62 19.02 -38.52 -23.04
CA SER A 62 18.55 -39.44 -24.09
C SER A 62 17.97 -40.77 -23.57
N GLU A 63 16.63 -40.88 -23.71
CA GLU A 63 15.78 -42.06 -23.96
C GLU A 63 15.75 -43.19 -22.88
N THR A 64 14.60 -43.71 -22.44
CA THR A 64 13.61 -44.47 -23.22
C THR A 64 12.36 -44.78 -22.36
N LEU A 65 11.21 -44.87 -23.04
CA LEU A 65 9.96 -45.52 -22.59
C LEU A 65 10.10 -47.04 -22.68
N GLU A 66 9.63 -47.80 -21.69
CA GLU A 66 9.04 -49.13 -21.90
C GLU A 66 7.83 -49.37 -20.98
N ASP A 67 6.85 -50.03 -21.61
CA ASP A 67 5.49 -50.41 -21.25
C ASP A 67 5.46 -51.66 -20.32
N VAL A 68 4.25 -52.07 -19.87
CA VAL A 68 3.79 -53.47 -19.62
C VAL A 68 2.90 -53.65 -18.36
N THR A 69 1.59 -53.61 -18.65
CA THR A 69 0.48 -54.55 -18.28
C THR A 69 -0.22 -54.58 -16.92
N GLN A 70 -1.56 -54.56 -17.04
CA GLN A 70 -2.61 -55.01 -16.13
C GLN A 70 -2.49 -56.50 -15.72
N GLU A 71 -2.91 -56.84 -14.49
CA GLU A 71 -4.12 -57.65 -14.22
C GLU A 71 -4.48 -57.66 -12.72
N THR A 72 -5.76 -57.95 -12.48
CA THR A 72 -6.60 -57.83 -11.28
C THR A 72 -6.32 -58.83 -10.15
N ASP A 73 -6.64 -58.47 -8.90
CA ASP A 73 -7.37 -59.38 -8.00
C ASP A 73 -8.04 -58.66 -6.81
N GLU A 74 -9.26 -59.10 -6.49
CA GLU A 74 -10.09 -58.69 -5.35
C GLU A 74 -9.54 -59.26 -4.03
N GLY A 75 -9.53 -58.45 -2.97
CA GLY A 75 -9.30 -58.93 -1.61
C GLY A 75 -9.48 -57.82 -0.59
N ASP A 76 -10.56 -57.92 0.21
CA ASP A 76 -10.79 -57.14 1.43
C ASP A 76 -9.52 -57.06 2.29
N ILE A 77 -8.98 -55.85 2.42
CA ILE A 77 -8.10 -55.49 3.53
C ILE A 77 -8.71 -54.24 4.15
N VAL A 78 -9.28 -54.43 5.33
CA VAL A 78 -9.60 -53.39 6.30
C VAL A 78 -8.30 -52.62 6.58
N PRO A 79 -8.22 -51.29 6.39
CA PRO A 79 -7.08 -50.55 6.89
C PRO A 79 -7.13 -50.60 8.41
N ASP A 80 -6.21 -51.35 9.01
CA ASP A 80 -5.78 -51.12 10.39
C ASP A 80 -5.41 -49.63 10.46
N GLY A 81 -6.06 -48.91 11.37
CA GLY A 81 -5.60 -47.59 11.75
C GLY A 81 -4.30 -47.78 12.52
N ASP A 82 -3.17 -47.49 11.87
CA ASP A 82 -1.91 -47.01 12.45
C ASP A 82 -0.78 -46.93 11.40
N ASP A 83 -1.08 -46.56 10.15
CA ASP A 83 -0.06 -46.10 9.18
C ASP A 83 -0.37 -44.65 8.78
N VAL A 84 -0.26 -43.74 9.75
CA VAL A 84 0.05 -42.34 9.44
C VAL A 84 1.55 -42.32 9.12
N PRO A 85 1.99 -41.90 7.93
CA PRO A 85 3.40 -41.61 7.72
C PRO A 85 3.80 -40.55 8.74
N ASP A 86 4.69 -40.92 9.66
CA ASP A 86 5.28 -40.03 10.69
C ASP A 86 6.21 -38.96 10.07
N ASP A 87 6.24 -38.82 8.75
CA ASP A 87 6.92 -37.74 8.04
C ASP A 87 6.03 -36.48 7.99
N VAL A 88 5.59 -36.00 9.16
CA VAL A 88 5.37 -34.56 9.31
C VAL A 88 6.77 -33.97 9.46
N PRO A 89 7.23 -33.10 8.55
CA PRO A 89 8.51 -32.42 8.73
C PRO A 89 8.53 -31.82 10.13
N GLU A 90 9.53 -32.19 10.94
CA GLU A 90 9.74 -31.58 12.25
C GLU A 90 9.88 -30.07 11.99
N VAL A 91 8.85 -29.30 12.35
CA VAL A 91 8.86 -27.85 12.14
C VAL A 91 9.99 -27.31 12.99
N ASP A 92 11.00 -26.75 12.33
CA ASP A 92 12.11 -26.10 13.00
C ASP A 92 11.55 -25.03 13.96
N PRO A 93 11.71 -25.21 15.29
CA PRO A 93 11.09 -24.34 16.27
C PRO A 93 11.65 -22.91 16.27
N TYR A 94 12.78 -22.69 15.57
CA TYR A 94 13.45 -21.40 15.49
C TYR A 94 13.29 -20.72 14.12
N GLN A 95 12.65 -21.35 13.14
CA GLN A 95 12.52 -20.81 11.78
C GLN A 95 11.91 -19.40 11.77
N ALA A 96 10.78 -19.23 12.47
CA ALA A 96 10.08 -17.96 12.56
C ALA A 96 10.94 -16.86 13.24
N ALA A 97 11.78 -17.24 14.21
CA ALA A 97 12.64 -16.31 14.94
C ALA A 97 13.86 -15.89 14.10
N ARG A 98 14.49 -16.83 13.39
CA ARG A 98 15.57 -16.57 12.42
C ARG A 98 15.11 -15.60 11.33
N MET A 99 13.96 -15.88 10.72
CA MET A 99 13.39 -15.06 9.65
C MET A 99 13.03 -13.66 10.15
N ALA A 100 12.39 -13.55 11.31
CA ALA A 100 12.06 -12.26 11.91
C ALA A 100 13.31 -11.44 12.26
N PHE A 101 14.36 -12.07 12.81
CA PHE A 101 15.62 -11.39 13.09
C PHE A 101 16.23 -10.83 11.80
N GLN A 102 16.39 -11.65 10.77
CA GLN A 102 16.98 -11.22 9.50
C GLN A 102 16.24 -10.05 8.86
N LEU A 103 14.90 -10.08 8.89
CA LEU A 103 14.06 -9.02 8.33
C LEU A 103 14.04 -7.74 9.18
N TYR A 104 14.00 -7.89 10.52
CA TYR A 104 13.51 -6.84 11.41
C TYR A 104 14.28 -6.67 12.71
N TYR A 105 15.56 -7.06 12.80
CA TYR A 105 16.36 -6.68 13.98
C TYR A 105 16.28 -5.17 14.21
N LYS A 106 16.23 -4.77 15.49
CA LYS A 106 15.89 -3.42 15.94
C LYS A 106 16.55 -2.30 15.13
N GLU A 107 17.86 -2.39 14.92
CA GLU A 107 18.63 -1.35 14.25
C GLU A 107 18.30 -1.26 12.75
N ARG A 108 17.98 -2.39 12.10
CA ARG A 108 17.45 -2.40 10.74
C ARG A 108 16.09 -1.72 10.63
N VAL A 109 15.20 -1.98 11.59
CA VAL A 109 13.88 -1.33 11.62
C VAL A 109 14.03 0.19 11.78
N GLU A 110 14.92 0.63 12.67
CA GLU A 110 15.20 2.05 12.87
C GLU A 110 15.77 2.72 11.60
N ARG A 111 16.70 2.05 10.88
CA ARG A 111 17.20 2.54 9.59
C ARG A 111 16.12 2.59 8.51
N THR A 112 15.27 1.57 8.44
CA THR A 112 14.17 1.53 7.47
C THR A 112 13.19 2.69 7.73
N VAL A 113 12.87 2.98 8.99
CA VAL A 113 12.01 4.11 9.39
C VAL A 113 12.71 5.45 9.20
N LEU A 114 14.03 5.54 9.39
CA LEU A 114 14.83 6.71 9.06
C LEU A 114 14.72 7.04 7.57
N ALA A 115 14.97 6.07 6.70
CA ALA A 115 14.85 6.22 5.24
C ALA A 115 13.43 6.67 4.87
N TYR A 116 12.42 6.06 5.47
CA TYR A 116 11.03 6.41 5.22
C TYR A 116 10.68 7.86 5.61
N ASN A 117 11.16 8.32 6.77
CA ASN A 117 10.97 9.69 7.23
C ASN A 117 11.63 10.73 6.31
N ARG A 118 12.78 10.38 5.72
CA ARG A 118 13.48 11.22 4.75
C ARG A 118 12.76 11.23 3.39
N PHE A 119 12.37 10.08 2.87
CA PHE A 119 12.08 9.97 1.44
C PHE A 119 10.61 9.77 1.07
N PHE A 120 9.76 9.32 2.01
CA PHE A 120 8.35 8.99 1.73
C PHE A 120 7.33 9.76 2.57
N LEU A 121 7.76 10.46 3.63
CA LEU A 121 6.87 11.25 4.48
C LEU A 121 6.94 12.74 4.18
N PHE A 122 5.82 13.31 3.75
CA PHE A 122 5.68 14.68 3.26
C PHE A 122 4.69 15.50 4.11
N GLY A 123 4.95 16.79 4.25
CA GLY A 123 4.16 17.69 5.09
C GLY A 123 5.05 18.73 5.76
N ASP A 124 5.34 18.52 7.03
CA ASP A 124 6.24 19.35 7.83
C ASP A 124 7.14 18.48 8.74
N THR A 125 7.83 19.10 9.69
CA THR A 125 8.71 18.43 10.66
C THR A 125 7.92 17.57 11.64
N THR A 126 6.86 18.11 12.25
CA THR A 126 6.11 17.42 13.31
C THR A 126 4.90 16.63 12.84
N PHE A 127 4.50 16.77 11.57
CA PHE A 127 3.43 15.98 10.96
C PHE A 127 3.81 15.63 9.53
N ALA A 128 3.48 14.41 9.09
CA ALA A 128 3.67 14.03 7.69
C ALA A 128 2.79 12.86 7.29
N ILE A 129 2.43 12.81 6.02
CA ILE A 129 1.68 11.73 5.38
C ILE A 129 2.53 11.08 4.28
N ASN A 130 2.28 9.80 4.03
CA ASN A 130 2.86 9.11 2.89
C ASN A 130 2.03 9.36 1.64
N ILE A 131 2.64 9.90 0.58
CA ILE A 131 2.00 10.08 -0.74
C ILE A 131 2.61 9.19 -1.83
N ALA A 132 3.18 8.06 -1.41
CA ALA A 132 3.51 6.84 -2.16
C ALA A 132 4.49 6.96 -3.35
N ARG A 133 4.86 8.17 -3.76
CA ARG A 133 5.86 8.45 -4.79
C ARG A 133 6.85 9.50 -4.32
N SER A 134 8.11 9.24 -4.64
CA SER A 134 9.22 10.13 -4.36
C SER A 134 10.14 10.18 -5.56
N ALA A 135 10.45 11.38 -6.03
CA ALA A 135 11.53 11.63 -6.96
C ALA A 135 12.67 12.32 -6.21
N ILE A 136 13.86 11.74 -6.25
CA ILE A 136 15.00 12.12 -5.43
C ILE A 136 16.16 12.53 -6.32
N ASP A 137 16.66 13.73 -6.09
CA ASP A 137 17.95 14.20 -6.62
C ASP A 137 18.94 14.35 -5.47
N ARG A 138 20.15 13.82 -5.63
CA ARG A 138 21.20 13.83 -4.62
C ARG A 138 22.46 14.49 -5.16
N GLU A 139 22.98 15.46 -4.43
CA GLU A 139 24.30 16.06 -4.64
C GLU A 139 25.07 16.11 -3.31
N GLY A 140 25.99 15.16 -3.09
CA GLY A 140 26.73 15.04 -1.84
C GLY A 140 25.82 14.70 -0.66
N ASP A 141 25.71 15.63 0.29
CA ASP A 141 24.83 15.52 1.47
C ASP A 141 23.52 16.34 1.32
N PHE A 142 23.29 16.92 0.13
CA PHE A 142 22.07 17.61 -0.23
C PHE A 142 21.12 16.68 -0.99
N PHE A 143 19.84 16.69 -0.61
CA PHE A 143 18.77 15.98 -1.28
C PHE A 143 17.66 16.95 -1.67
N GLU A 144 17.26 16.93 -2.94
CA GLU A 144 15.97 17.48 -3.36
C GLU A 144 14.96 16.34 -3.53
N ILE A 145 13.78 16.51 -2.95
CA ILE A 145 12.71 15.52 -2.97
C ILE A 145 11.45 16.17 -3.53
N VAL A 146 10.95 15.59 -4.62
CA VAL A 146 9.66 15.95 -5.21
C VAL A 146 8.65 14.85 -4.90
N PRO A 147 7.61 15.14 -4.11
CA PRO A 147 6.49 14.23 -3.96
C PRO A 147 5.68 14.13 -5.25
N GLY A 148 5.24 12.93 -5.60
CA GLY A 148 4.29 12.72 -6.70
C GLY A 148 2.89 12.39 -6.17
N PRO A 149 1.81 12.99 -6.70
CA PRO A 149 0.48 12.44 -6.47
C PRO A 149 0.38 11.04 -7.11
N LYS A 150 0.09 10.03 -6.29
CA LYS A 150 -0.49 8.74 -6.72
C LYS A 150 -1.98 8.76 -6.40
N ASP A 151 -2.75 8.01 -7.18
CA ASP A 151 -4.20 7.95 -7.04
C ASP A 151 -4.61 7.41 -5.65
N ASN A 152 -3.99 6.31 -5.18
CA ASN A 152 -4.15 5.80 -3.82
C ASN A 152 -2.81 5.82 -3.07
N ASN A 153 -2.84 6.22 -1.79
CA ASN A 153 -1.65 6.42 -0.97
C ASN A 153 -1.75 5.58 0.31
N ALA A 154 -0.63 5.00 0.76
CA ALA A 154 -0.61 4.14 1.94
C ALA A 154 -0.46 4.95 3.24
N ILE A 155 -1.34 5.91 3.47
CA ILE A 155 -1.24 6.87 4.58
C ILE A 155 -1.46 6.15 5.92
N GLY A 156 -2.58 5.46 6.04
CA GLY A 156 -2.96 4.76 7.26
C GLY A 156 -2.20 3.46 7.49
N ASN A 157 -1.88 2.69 6.44
CA ASN A 157 -0.99 1.53 6.57
C ASN A 157 0.42 1.93 7.04
N SER A 158 0.96 3.06 6.58
CA SER A 158 2.26 3.55 7.09
C SER A 158 2.19 3.91 8.56
N ALA A 159 1.15 4.63 8.99
CA ALA A 159 0.94 4.96 10.40
C ALA A 159 0.77 3.70 11.26
N ARG A 160 0.01 2.72 10.78
CA ARG A 160 -0.17 1.43 11.43
C ARG A 160 1.15 0.67 11.57
N ASN A 161 1.94 0.54 10.51
CA ASN A 161 3.17 -0.23 10.56
C ASN A 161 4.23 0.44 11.44
N ILE A 162 4.30 1.78 11.46
CA ILE A 162 5.15 2.53 12.40
C ILE A 162 4.69 2.32 13.84
N TRP A 163 3.37 2.30 14.08
CA TRP A 163 2.83 1.97 15.41
C TRP A 163 3.24 0.57 15.85
N PHE A 164 3.09 -0.45 15.01
CA PHE A 164 3.54 -1.81 15.33
C PHE A 164 5.05 -1.88 15.58
N ALA A 165 5.86 -1.18 14.79
CA ALA A 165 7.29 -1.07 15.05
C ALA A 165 7.56 -0.46 16.44
N TYR A 166 6.94 0.66 16.77
CA TYR A 166 7.10 1.27 18.09
C TYR A 166 6.59 0.35 19.22
N LYS A 167 5.44 -0.30 19.03
CA LYS A 167 4.85 -1.23 19.99
C LYS A 167 5.80 -2.39 20.34
N ILE A 168 6.52 -2.91 19.34
CA ILE A 168 7.45 -4.04 19.47
C ILE A 168 8.81 -3.58 20.06
N PHE A 169 9.43 -2.55 19.48
CA PHE A 169 10.84 -2.19 19.78
C PHE A 169 11.00 -1.06 20.80
N ARG A 170 9.96 -0.24 21.01
CA ARG A 170 9.89 0.82 22.04
C ARG A 170 11.03 1.85 22.03
N SER A 171 11.68 2.07 20.89
CA SER A 171 12.74 3.07 20.80
C SER A 171 12.21 4.49 20.60
N ARG A 172 13.06 5.49 20.91
CA ARG A 172 12.68 6.90 20.82
C ARG A 172 12.49 7.36 19.37
N SER A 173 13.30 6.87 18.44
CA SER A 173 13.15 7.16 17.01
C SER A 173 11.80 6.69 16.48
N LEU A 174 11.37 5.48 16.86
CA LEU A 174 10.06 4.94 16.49
C LEU A 174 8.91 5.71 17.16
N ALA A 175 9.08 6.18 18.40
CA ALA A 175 8.10 7.05 19.06
C ALA A 175 7.89 8.38 18.29
N LEU A 176 8.99 9.03 17.88
CA LEU A 176 8.93 10.26 17.09
C LEU A 176 8.27 10.04 15.73
N ALA A 177 8.62 8.93 15.06
CA ALA A 177 8.00 8.56 13.79
C ALA A 177 6.49 8.29 13.93
N ALA A 178 6.07 7.56 14.98
CA ALA A 178 4.66 7.27 15.23
C ALA A 178 3.87 8.55 15.50
N ALA A 179 4.40 9.44 16.34
CA ALA A 179 3.77 10.74 16.60
C ALA A 179 3.63 11.57 15.32
N ARG A 180 4.69 11.66 14.50
CA ARG A 180 4.68 12.39 13.23
C ARG A 180 3.66 11.84 12.24
N ALA A 181 3.52 10.51 12.16
CA ALA A 181 2.52 9.85 11.31
C ALA A 181 1.08 10.09 11.81
N PHE A 182 0.83 10.03 13.12
CA PHE A 182 -0.49 10.30 13.68
C PHE A 182 -0.90 11.78 13.55
N GLU A 183 0.01 12.74 13.75
CA GLU A 183 -0.28 14.14 13.44
C GLU A 183 -0.57 14.34 11.93
N GLY A 184 0.05 13.52 11.06
CA GLY A 184 -0.29 13.47 9.63
C GLY A 184 -1.72 12.97 9.35
N MET A 185 -2.16 11.93 10.09
CA MET A 185 -3.54 11.44 10.04
C MET A 185 -4.54 12.52 10.51
N GLU A 186 -4.22 13.32 11.52
CA GLU A 186 -5.05 14.46 11.91
C GLU A 186 -5.09 15.53 10.80
N PHE A 187 -3.93 15.85 10.21
CA PHE A 187 -3.82 16.85 9.16
C PHE A 187 -4.75 16.54 7.98
N ILE A 188 -4.79 15.28 7.50
CA ILE A 188 -5.59 14.96 6.31
C ILE A 188 -7.12 15.08 6.52
N THR A 189 -7.60 14.93 7.75
CA THR A 189 -9.03 15.12 8.09
C THR A 189 -9.39 16.57 8.40
N THR A 190 -8.39 17.41 8.72
CA THR A 190 -8.61 18.79 9.20
C THR A 190 -8.23 19.85 8.17
N VAL A 191 -7.43 19.50 7.16
CA VAL A 191 -6.92 20.43 6.14
C VAL A 191 -8.03 21.18 5.41
N SER A 192 -9.13 20.51 5.07
CA SER A 192 -10.27 21.12 4.37
C SER A 192 -11.02 22.15 5.24
N GLY A 193 -10.85 22.07 6.56
CA GLY A 193 -11.66 22.80 7.54
C GLY A 193 -13.04 22.20 7.81
N HIS A 194 -13.42 21.12 7.11
CA HIS A 194 -14.66 20.38 7.34
C HIS A 194 -14.39 19.14 8.18
N SER A 195 -15.05 19.07 9.34
CA SER A 195 -14.89 17.93 10.26
C SER A 195 -15.24 16.61 9.56
N GLY A 196 -14.28 15.69 9.51
CA GLY A 196 -14.45 14.34 8.95
C GLY A 196 -14.26 14.25 7.44
N VAL A 197 -14.07 15.36 6.71
CA VAL A 197 -13.76 15.32 5.28
C VAL A 197 -12.28 14.98 5.11
N THR A 198 -12.03 13.86 4.44
CA THR A 198 -10.70 13.34 4.09
C THR A 198 -10.44 13.48 2.59
N GLY A 199 -9.22 13.17 2.17
CA GLY A 199 -8.79 13.18 0.78
C GLY A 199 -7.78 12.06 0.53
N ARG A 200 -7.52 11.75 -0.75
CA ARG A 200 -6.43 10.83 -1.14
C ARG A 200 -5.03 11.36 -0.76
N ASN A 201 -4.86 12.67 -0.75
CA ASN A 201 -3.63 13.37 -0.38
C ASN A 201 -3.92 14.82 0.05
N ALA A 202 -2.94 15.42 0.72
CA ALA A 202 -2.96 16.82 1.11
C ALA A 202 -1.54 17.41 1.13
N TYR A 203 -1.43 18.69 0.82
CA TYR A 203 -0.17 19.44 0.80
C TYR A 203 -0.35 20.73 1.59
N PRO A 204 0.53 21.06 2.53
CA PRO A 204 0.50 22.36 3.20
C PRO A 204 0.85 23.54 2.28
N ASN A 205 1.29 23.24 1.04
CA ASN A 205 1.62 24.20 0.00
C ASN A 205 2.84 25.07 0.36
N TRP A 206 3.98 24.44 0.62
CA TRP A 206 5.24 25.13 0.79
C TRP A 206 6.40 24.24 0.37
N THR A 207 7.46 24.87 -0.14
CA THR A 207 8.78 24.26 -0.21
C THR A 207 9.42 24.34 1.17
N MET A 208 9.85 23.20 1.71
CA MET A 208 10.50 23.10 3.01
C MET A 208 11.94 22.66 2.84
N THR A 209 12.89 23.33 3.47
CA THR A 209 14.28 22.89 3.57
C THR A 209 14.62 22.63 5.03
N ILE A 210 15.02 21.40 5.32
CA ILE A 210 15.54 20.96 6.62
C ILE A 210 17.06 20.88 6.50
N ASP A 211 17.75 21.76 7.21
CA ASP A 211 19.20 21.71 7.39
C ASP A 211 19.49 20.92 8.66
N GLY A 212 19.87 19.65 8.46
CA GLY A 212 20.18 18.72 9.53
C GLY A 212 21.47 19.02 10.27
N GLU A 213 22.42 19.76 9.68
CA GLU A 213 23.67 20.13 10.34
C GLU A 213 23.42 21.29 11.33
N ASN A 214 22.71 22.32 10.87
CA ASN A 214 22.43 23.51 11.66
C ASN A 214 21.15 23.41 12.50
N LYS A 215 20.40 22.31 12.38
CA LYS A 215 19.11 22.08 13.05
C LYS A 215 18.09 23.18 12.76
N THR A 216 18.01 23.61 11.50
CA THR A 216 17.09 24.69 11.08
C THR A 216 16.14 24.25 9.99
N VAL A 217 14.96 24.85 9.97
CA VAL A 217 13.94 24.60 8.94
C VAL A 217 13.53 25.92 8.32
N THR A 218 13.50 25.98 7.00
CA THR A 218 12.96 27.12 6.26
C THR A 218 11.77 26.68 5.42
N ARG A 219 10.69 27.46 5.45
CA ARG A 219 9.47 27.22 4.68
C ARG A 219 9.24 28.41 3.75
N THR A 220 9.07 28.14 2.46
CA THR A 220 8.80 29.16 1.46
C THR A 220 7.59 28.79 0.62
N ARG A 221 6.85 29.81 0.18
CA ARG A 221 5.76 29.71 -0.80
C ARG A 221 5.93 30.88 -1.77
N ASP A 222 5.90 30.61 -3.07
CA ASP A 222 6.11 31.63 -4.11
C ASP A 222 7.42 32.43 -3.93
N GLY A 223 8.47 31.77 -3.42
CA GLY A 223 9.78 32.37 -3.15
C GLY A 223 9.84 33.30 -1.92
N GLY A 224 8.75 33.47 -1.17
CA GLY A 224 8.69 34.20 0.09
C GLY A 224 8.59 33.28 1.30
N PRO A 225 9.01 33.70 2.52
CA PRO A 225 8.83 32.90 3.72
C PRO A 225 7.35 32.76 4.08
N VAL A 226 6.97 31.58 4.58
CA VAL A 226 5.62 31.30 5.09
C VAL A 226 5.70 30.69 6.49
N GLU A 227 4.81 31.14 7.37
CA GLU A 227 4.69 30.58 8.72
C GLU A 227 3.63 29.48 8.73
N PRO A 228 3.89 28.31 9.34
CA PRO A 228 2.88 27.28 9.47
C PRO A 228 1.76 27.77 10.42
N PRO A 229 0.48 27.43 10.15
CA PRO A 229 -0.63 27.86 11.01
C PRO A 229 -0.55 27.26 12.42
N ILE A 230 0.10 26.09 12.52
CA ILE A 230 0.44 25.43 13.78
C ILE A 230 1.96 25.45 13.88
N VAL A 231 2.50 26.27 14.79
CA VAL A 231 3.95 26.36 15.00
C VAL A 231 4.43 25.13 15.79
N PRO A 232 5.40 24.37 15.26
CA PRO A 232 6.01 23.25 15.97
C PRO A 232 6.58 23.65 17.34
N ASP A 233 6.52 22.75 18.32
CA ASP A 233 7.29 22.92 19.55
C ASP A 233 8.80 22.88 19.20
N PRO A 234 9.59 23.92 19.53
CA PRO A 234 10.98 23.99 19.07
C PRO A 234 11.87 22.85 19.58
N ALA A 235 11.62 22.34 20.79
CA ALA A 235 12.42 21.25 21.34
C ALA A 235 12.11 19.92 20.65
N LEU A 236 10.83 19.67 20.37
CA LEU A 236 10.42 18.51 19.58
C LEU A 236 10.91 18.61 18.13
N GLU A 237 10.83 19.78 17.49
CA GLU A 237 11.33 20.00 16.14
C GLU A 237 12.85 19.74 16.05
N GLU A 238 13.64 20.26 17.00
CA GLU A 238 15.09 20.00 17.06
C GLU A 238 15.39 18.51 17.28
N GLU A 239 14.62 17.81 18.12
CA GLU A 239 14.78 16.37 18.36
C GLU A 239 14.48 15.54 17.10
N ILE A 240 13.41 15.88 16.37
CA ILE A 240 13.05 15.23 15.10
C ILE A 240 14.15 15.46 14.06
N ILE A 241 14.66 16.70 13.93
CA ILE A 241 15.75 17.01 13.01
C ILE A 241 17.01 16.21 13.37
N SER A 242 17.33 16.12 14.66
CA SER A 242 18.48 15.35 15.15
C SER A 242 18.32 13.85 14.95
N THR A 243 17.10 13.34 15.00
CA THR A 243 16.85 11.91 14.85
C THR A 243 16.84 11.48 13.38
N PHE A 244 16.15 12.23 12.52
CA PHE A 244 15.91 11.78 11.15
C PHE A 244 16.73 12.48 10.09
N PHE A 245 17.24 13.68 10.35
CA PHE A 245 17.84 14.52 9.32
C PHE A 245 19.31 14.84 9.59
N ASP A 246 19.90 14.25 10.63
CA ASP A 246 21.30 14.51 10.97
C ASP A 246 22.26 14.23 9.80
N GLY A 247 23.22 15.14 9.64
CA GLY A 247 24.26 15.06 8.62
C GLY A 247 23.82 15.37 7.19
N VAL A 248 22.55 15.69 6.92
CA VAL A 248 22.04 15.95 5.56
C VAL A 248 21.21 17.22 5.48
N THR A 249 21.15 17.82 4.30
CA THR A 249 20.17 18.88 4.00
C THR A 249 19.15 18.34 3.03
N ILE A 250 17.86 18.44 3.37
CA ILE A 250 16.77 17.95 2.52
C ILE A 250 15.81 19.08 2.17
N LYS A 251 15.59 19.29 0.87
CA LYS A 251 14.58 20.20 0.32
C LYS A 251 13.39 19.41 -0.22
N TYR A 252 12.23 19.59 0.36
CA TYR A 252 10.95 19.05 -0.12
C TYR A 252 10.20 20.10 -0.94
N ARG A 253 9.90 19.78 -2.19
CA ARG A 253 9.08 20.61 -3.09
C ARG A 253 7.60 20.32 -2.86
N GLY A 254 7.03 20.91 -1.82
CA GLY A 254 5.64 20.66 -1.37
C GLY A 254 4.60 21.64 -1.94
N GLU A 255 4.94 22.40 -2.99
CA GLU A 255 4.03 23.31 -3.70
C GLU A 255 3.40 22.58 -4.90
N PRO A 256 2.09 22.24 -4.88
CA PRO A 256 1.47 21.46 -5.95
C PRO A 256 1.55 22.12 -7.33
N GLU A 257 1.53 23.45 -7.40
CA GLU A 257 1.68 24.17 -8.67
C GLU A 257 3.06 23.91 -9.29
N ASP A 258 4.13 23.94 -8.50
CA ASP A 258 5.48 23.62 -8.95
C ASP A 258 5.60 22.14 -9.36
N ILE A 259 5.05 21.21 -8.57
CA ILE A 259 5.07 19.78 -8.90
C ILE A 259 4.38 19.53 -10.26
N LEU A 260 3.16 20.04 -10.44
CA LEU A 260 2.34 19.74 -11.61
C LEU A 260 2.77 20.52 -12.86
N LEU A 261 3.19 21.77 -12.71
CA LEU A 261 3.44 22.67 -13.84
C LEU A 261 4.91 22.82 -14.21
N ASN A 262 5.84 22.53 -13.30
CA ASN A 262 7.29 22.61 -13.55
C ASN A 262 7.95 21.23 -13.60
N PHE A 263 7.71 20.36 -12.60
CA PHE A 263 8.35 19.03 -12.54
C PHE A 263 7.77 18.03 -13.52
N MET A 264 6.46 17.80 -13.46
CA MET A 264 5.80 16.76 -14.26
C MET A 264 5.87 16.89 -15.78
N PRO A 265 5.92 18.08 -16.41
CA PRO A 265 5.89 18.17 -17.87
C PRO A 265 6.97 17.34 -18.58
N ALA A 266 8.23 17.42 -18.14
CA ALA A 266 9.32 16.66 -18.75
C ALA A 266 9.60 15.32 -18.03
N ASN A 267 9.09 15.14 -16.80
CA ASN A 267 9.29 13.91 -16.04
C ASN A 267 8.16 12.88 -16.26
N GLU A 268 6.92 13.32 -16.33
CA GLU A 268 5.73 12.48 -16.48
C GLU A 268 4.93 12.89 -17.74
N VAL A 269 5.60 13.01 -18.88
CA VAL A 269 5.05 13.55 -20.16
C VAL A 269 3.67 13.02 -20.49
N GLY A 270 3.45 11.70 -20.40
CA GLY A 270 2.16 11.08 -20.73
C GLY A 270 1.03 11.57 -19.84
N ARG A 271 1.22 11.52 -18.52
CA ARG A 271 0.24 11.99 -17.54
C ARG A 271 0.04 13.49 -17.62
N TYR A 272 1.11 14.27 -17.76
CA TYR A 272 0.99 15.72 -17.94
C TYR A 272 0.18 16.06 -19.19
N SER A 273 0.47 15.39 -20.31
CA SER A 273 -0.20 15.65 -21.57
C SER A 273 -1.70 15.46 -21.47
N VAL A 274 -2.16 14.31 -20.95
CA VAL A 274 -3.59 13.99 -20.95
C VAL A 274 -4.33 14.57 -19.74
N THR A 275 -3.68 14.60 -18.57
CA THR A 275 -4.32 14.90 -17.29
C THR A 275 -3.97 16.30 -16.78
N TYR A 276 -2.71 16.52 -16.37
CA TYR A 276 -2.33 17.67 -15.54
C TYR A 276 -2.28 19.01 -16.30
N SER A 277 -2.14 18.96 -17.63
CA SER A 277 -2.16 20.15 -18.49
C SER A 277 -3.51 20.89 -18.51
N HIS A 278 -4.54 20.42 -17.81
CA HIS A 278 -5.86 21.07 -17.73
C HIS A 278 -6.09 21.66 -16.32
N THR A 279 -5.53 22.84 -16.06
CA THR A 279 -5.51 23.43 -14.72
C THR A 279 -6.52 24.58 -14.58
N MET A 280 -7.04 24.84 -13.37
CA MET A 280 -7.94 25.97 -13.08
C MET A 280 -7.44 26.79 -11.88
N LEU A 281 -6.31 27.48 -12.06
CA LEU A 281 -5.77 28.39 -11.05
C LEU A 281 -6.62 29.67 -10.91
N PRO A 282 -6.70 30.26 -9.70
CA PRO A 282 -6.05 29.87 -8.43
C PRO A 282 -6.87 28.89 -7.57
N ASP A 283 -8.03 28.47 -8.05
CA ASP A 283 -9.04 27.78 -7.23
C ASP A 283 -8.69 26.31 -7.02
N TYR A 284 -8.21 25.61 -8.05
CA TYR A 284 -7.83 24.20 -7.97
C TYR A 284 -6.94 23.71 -9.13
N LEU A 285 -6.27 22.58 -8.89
CA LEU A 285 -5.42 21.89 -9.86
C LEU A 285 -6.01 20.53 -10.18
N ARG A 286 -6.15 20.17 -11.46
CA ARG A 286 -6.63 18.82 -11.81
C ARG A 286 -5.50 17.81 -11.68
N VAL A 287 -5.77 16.68 -11.02
CA VAL A 287 -4.74 15.69 -10.65
C VAL A 287 -5.00 14.29 -11.20
N SER A 288 -6.18 14.00 -11.71
CA SER A 288 -6.40 12.73 -12.40
C SER A 288 -7.45 12.85 -13.51
N ASP A 289 -7.37 11.93 -14.47
CA ASP A 289 -8.46 11.69 -15.43
C ASP A 289 -9.69 11.04 -14.75
N CYS A 290 -9.52 10.61 -13.49
CA CYS A 290 -10.49 9.97 -12.61
C CYS A 290 -10.83 10.90 -11.43
N CYS A 291 -11.62 11.93 -11.75
CA CYS A 291 -12.50 12.60 -10.79
C CYS A 291 -11.85 13.41 -9.67
N THR A 292 -10.54 13.59 -9.64
CA THR A 292 -9.87 14.37 -8.59
C THR A 292 -9.28 15.71 -9.06
N SER A 293 -9.42 16.69 -8.18
CA SER A 293 -8.68 17.94 -8.18
C SER A 293 -8.10 18.23 -6.78
N LEU A 294 -6.94 18.88 -6.74
CA LEU A 294 -6.43 19.50 -5.55
C LEU A 294 -7.09 20.86 -5.37
N MET A 295 -7.92 20.99 -4.35
CA MET A 295 -8.63 22.23 -4.00
C MET A 295 -7.80 23.07 -3.05
N LYS A 296 -7.67 24.36 -3.35
CA LYS A 296 -6.98 25.32 -2.47
C LYS A 296 -7.92 25.75 -1.35
N VAL A 297 -7.49 25.54 -0.12
CA VAL A 297 -8.28 25.91 1.08
C VAL A 297 -8.39 27.44 1.16
N PRO A 298 -9.60 28.03 1.22
CA PRO A 298 -9.78 29.47 1.26
C PRO A 298 -9.66 30.02 2.69
N GLU A 299 -9.57 31.35 2.80
CA GLU A 299 -9.82 32.04 4.08
C GLU A 299 -11.30 31.86 4.50
N PRO A 300 -11.63 31.78 5.81
CA PRO A 300 -10.76 31.95 6.98
C PRO A 300 -10.36 30.61 7.65
N TYR A 301 -10.30 29.51 6.91
CA TYR A 301 -10.00 28.20 7.48
C TYR A 301 -8.53 28.11 7.95
N LEU A 302 -8.26 27.27 8.96
CA LEU A 302 -6.95 27.19 9.62
C LEU A 302 -5.79 26.97 8.63
N TRP A 303 -6.02 26.13 7.63
CA TRP A 303 -5.04 25.76 6.61
C TRP A 303 -5.19 26.56 5.31
N ALA A 304 -5.65 27.81 5.37
CA ALA A 304 -5.80 28.66 4.19
C ALA A 304 -4.53 28.67 3.31
N GLY A 305 -4.72 28.39 2.01
CA GLY A 305 -3.67 28.25 1.01
C GLY A 305 -3.05 26.86 0.88
N ALA A 306 -3.33 25.91 1.78
CA ALA A 306 -3.02 24.49 1.60
C ALA A 306 -3.87 23.87 0.48
N TYR A 307 -3.46 22.71 -0.03
CA TYR A 307 -4.21 21.93 -0.99
C TYR A 307 -4.63 20.59 -0.40
N PHE A 308 -5.81 20.11 -0.75
CA PHE A 308 -6.22 18.74 -0.48
C PHE A 308 -6.97 18.18 -1.68
N SER A 309 -6.90 16.87 -1.89
CA SER A 309 -7.69 16.22 -2.95
C SER A 309 -9.16 16.23 -2.56
N ASN A 310 -9.99 16.85 -3.40
CA ASN A 310 -11.45 16.79 -3.27
C ASN A 310 -12.04 15.44 -3.67
N HIS A 311 -11.20 14.45 -3.85
CA HIS A 311 -11.61 13.10 -4.07
C HIS A 311 -10.97 12.23 -3.01
N ASP A 312 -11.82 11.64 -2.17
CA ASP A 312 -11.46 10.48 -1.35
C ASP A 312 -12.29 9.30 -1.85
N SER A 313 -11.63 8.35 -2.50
CA SER A 313 -12.33 7.17 -3.02
C SER A 313 -12.61 6.22 -1.87
N ARG A 314 -13.73 5.49 -1.97
CA ARG A 314 -13.95 4.28 -1.19
C ARG A 314 -12.74 3.34 -1.23
N ASP A 315 -11.97 3.34 -2.31
CA ASP A 315 -10.76 2.51 -2.45
C ASP A 315 -9.65 2.87 -1.43
N ASN A 316 -9.56 4.15 -1.05
CA ASN A 316 -8.56 4.68 -0.12
C ASN A 316 -9.05 4.62 1.35
N TYR A 317 -10.37 4.53 1.56
CA TYR A 317 -10.98 4.60 2.87
C TYR A 317 -10.46 3.56 3.87
N ARG A 318 -10.29 2.31 3.42
CA ARG A 318 -9.83 1.20 4.27
C ARG A 318 -8.40 1.39 4.78
N ASP A 319 -7.53 1.98 3.96
CA ASP A 319 -6.17 2.34 4.36
C ASP A 319 -6.21 3.36 5.50
N LEU A 320 -6.96 4.46 5.34
CA LEU A 320 -7.12 5.48 6.39
C LEU A 320 -7.68 4.90 7.68
N ALA A 321 -8.69 4.02 7.58
CA ALA A 321 -9.29 3.35 8.73
C ALA A 321 -8.27 2.54 9.55
N TYR A 322 -7.33 1.84 8.91
CA TYR A 322 -6.24 1.15 9.62
C TYR A 322 -5.37 2.11 10.43
N GLY A 323 -5.04 3.27 9.87
CA GLY A 323 -4.29 4.31 10.59
C GLY A 323 -5.04 4.82 11.83
N TYR A 324 -6.36 5.03 11.72
CA TYR A 324 -7.18 5.46 12.86
C TYR A 324 -7.35 4.36 13.92
N LEU A 325 -7.46 3.10 13.53
CA LEU A 325 -7.49 1.98 14.48
C LEU A 325 -6.15 1.83 15.23
N ALA A 326 -5.03 1.96 14.52
CA ALA A 326 -3.71 2.01 15.15
C ALA A 326 -3.60 3.20 16.13
N ALA A 327 -4.14 4.37 15.76
CA ALA A 327 -4.19 5.53 16.63
C ALA A 327 -5.06 5.29 17.88
N LYS A 328 -6.19 4.58 17.74
CA LYS A 328 -7.01 4.17 18.88
C LYS A 328 -6.19 3.33 19.86
N GLU A 329 -5.59 2.25 19.38
CA GLU A 329 -4.76 1.35 20.21
C GLU A 329 -3.60 2.12 20.86
N ALA A 330 -2.90 2.95 20.09
CA ALA A 330 -1.78 3.74 20.58
C ALA A 330 -2.16 4.76 21.65
N SER A 331 -3.33 5.38 21.52
CA SER A 331 -3.83 6.36 22.51
C SER A 331 -4.18 5.71 23.85
N GLU A 332 -4.52 4.42 23.83
CA GLU A 332 -4.94 3.64 25.00
C GLU A 332 -3.80 2.81 25.62
N ASP A 333 -2.66 2.67 24.93
CA ASP A 333 -1.49 1.94 25.44
C ASP A 333 -0.84 2.69 26.63
N PRO A 334 -0.85 2.12 27.85
CA PRO A 334 -0.26 2.77 29.02
C PRO A 334 1.27 2.93 28.94
N ASP A 335 1.94 2.10 28.15
CA ASP A 335 3.39 2.04 28.00
C ASP A 335 3.89 2.87 26.80
N ALA A 336 2.97 3.41 25.98
CA ALA A 336 3.33 4.32 24.91
C ALA A 336 3.81 5.69 25.45
N ASP A 337 4.80 6.26 24.76
CA ASP A 337 5.37 7.58 25.04
C ASP A 337 4.25 8.64 25.05
N PRO A 338 4.29 9.61 25.99
CA PRO A 338 3.29 10.67 26.05
C PRO A 338 3.06 11.40 24.72
N ILE A 339 4.10 11.61 23.90
CA ILE A 339 3.94 12.28 22.61
C ILE A 339 3.13 11.43 21.63
N VAL A 340 3.36 10.10 21.64
CA VAL A 340 2.68 9.15 20.77
C VAL A 340 1.21 9.10 21.15
N ARG A 341 0.90 8.96 22.45
CA ARG A 341 -0.50 8.95 22.92
C ARG A 341 -1.25 10.22 22.59
N ALA A 342 -0.60 11.38 22.73
CA ALA A 342 -1.21 12.67 22.44
C ALA A 342 -1.55 12.81 20.95
N ALA A 343 -0.58 12.52 20.07
CA ALA A 343 -0.79 12.53 18.62
C ALA A 343 -1.86 11.51 18.19
N ALA A 344 -1.77 10.28 18.72
CA ALA A 344 -2.71 9.21 18.45
C ALA A 344 -4.14 9.55 18.90
N ALA A 345 -4.32 10.22 20.04
CA ALA A 345 -5.63 10.66 20.49
C ALA A 345 -6.28 11.67 19.53
N LYS A 346 -5.50 12.57 18.94
CA LYS A 346 -6.00 13.51 17.91
C LYS A 346 -6.37 12.78 16.62
N ALA A 347 -5.49 11.90 16.14
CA ALA A 347 -5.75 11.07 14.97
C ALA A 347 -7.01 10.21 15.16
N TRP A 348 -7.20 9.59 16.32
CA TRP A 348 -8.41 8.84 16.63
C TRP A 348 -9.66 9.73 16.64
N ALA A 349 -9.59 10.92 17.24
CA ALA A 349 -10.70 11.88 17.22
C ALA A 349 -11.06 12.32 15.78
N ALA A 350 -10.07 12.47 14.91
CA ALA A 350 -10.27 12.73 13.48
C ALA A 350 -10.94 11.54 12.78
N GLY A 351 -10.49 10.31 13.06
CA GLY A 351 -11.13 9.08 12.57
C GLY A 351 -12.59 8.95 12.99
N LEU A 352 -12.90 9.26 14.27
CA LEU A 352 -14.28 9.31 14.78
C LEU A 352 -15.15 10.29 13.99
N ALA A 353 -14.63 11.50 13.72
CA ALA A 353 -15.34 12.50 12.94
C ALA A 353 -15.59 12.06 11.49
N ASN A 354 -14.65 11.34 10.88
CA ASN A 354 -14.80 10.76 9.55
C ASN A 354 -15.86 9.65 9.53
N GLY A 355 -15.79 8.69 10.46
CA GLY A 355 -16.81 7.65 10.60
C GLY A 355 -18.20 8.23 10.86
N ASP A 356 -18.33 9.21 11.75
CA ASP A 356 -19.59 9.91 12.03
C ASP A 356 -20.15 10.62 10.79
N LEU A 357 -19.29 11.29 10.00
CA LEU A 357 -19.71 11.97 8.78
C LEU A 357 -20.25 10.98 7.73
N ILE A 358 -19.57 9.83 7.56
CA ILE A 358 -20.02 8.78 6.64
C ILE A 358 -21.36 8.21 7.08
N GLN A 359 -21.52 7.91 8.38
CA GLN A 359 -22.77 7.37 8.92
C GLN A 359 -23.93 8.38 8.80
N ALA A 360 -23.68 9.67 9.08
CA ALA A 360 -24.67 10.73 8.94
C ALA A 360 -25.14 10.93 7.49
N ASN A 361 -24.33 10.53 6.51
CA ASN A 361 -24.65 10.60 5.08
C ASN A 361 -25.00 9.24 4.46
N GLY A 362 -25.39 8.27 5.30
CA GLY A 362 -25.92 6.99 4.86
C GLY A 362 -24.91 6.13 4.11
N GLY A 363 -23.66 6.07 4.61
CA GLY A 363 -22.60 5.24 4.02
C GLY A 363 -21.87 5.92 2.86
N ARG A 364 -21.79 7.27 2.85
CA ARG A 364 -21.17 8.04 1.77
C ARG A 364 -20.07 8.96 2.28
N ILE A 365 -18.87 8.79 1.74
CA ILE A 365 -17.73 9.69 1.96
C ILE A 365 -18.05 11.06 1.33
N GLN A 366 -17.75 12.13 2.06
CA GLN A 366 -18.08 13.50 1.66
C GLN A 366 -16.83 14.28 1.24
N THR A 367 -17.01 15.27 0.37
CA THR A 367 -15.96 16.17 -0.13
C THR A 367 -16.49 17.57 -0.44
N VAL A 368 -15.61 18.49 -0.84
CA VAL A 368 -15.94 19.83 -1.36
C VAL A 368 -15.80 19.86 -2.88
N ARG A 369 -16.88 20.19 -3.58
CA ARG A 369 -16.90 20.24 -5.05
C ARG A 369 -16.23 21.49 -5.63
N GLU A 370 -15.65 21.35 -6.80
CA GLU A 370 -15.30 22.46 -7.69
C GLU A 370 -16.50 23.37 -8.00
N GLY A 371 -16.27 24.69 -7.95
CA GLY A 371 -17.27 25.69 -8.35
C GLY A 371 -18.49 25.82 -7.42
N GLN A 372 -18.58 25.02 -6.35
CA GLN A 372 -19.58 25.18 -5.30
C GLN A 372 -19.05 26.06 -4.16
N PRO A 373 -19.94 26.70 -3.38
CA PRO A 373 -19.54 27.36 -2.15
C PRO A 373 -18.83 26.37 -1.21
N TRP A 374 -17.67 26.76 -0.68
CA TRP A 374 -16.79 25.88 0.11
C TRP A 374 -17.50 25.24 1.30
N GLU A 375 -18.45 25.95 1.91
CA GLU A 375 -19.21 25.47 3.07
C GLU A 375 -20.07 24.23 2.80
N ASN A 376 -20.33 23.90 1.54
CA ASN A 376 -21.17 22.78 1.15
C ASN A 376 -20.32 21.54 0.86
N THR A 377 -20.70 20.43 1.48
CA THR A 377 -20.14 19.12 1.15
C THR A 377 -21.11 18.31 0.28
N GLU A 378 -20.56 17.43 -0.53
CA GLU A 378 -21.29 16.45 -1.33
C GLU A 378 -20.59 15.10 -1.34
N VAL A 379 -21.19 14.11 -1.99
CA VAL A 379 -20.61 12.77 -2.11
C VAL A 379 -19.33 12.81 -2.95
N SER A 380 -18.25 12.29 -2.40
CA SER A 380 -16.97 12.17 -3.09
C SER A 380 -17.11 11.40 -4.41
N GLY A 381 -16.49 11.88 -5.48
CA GLY A 381 -16.54 11.22 -6.80
C GLY A 381 -17.93 11.15 -7.44
N GLY A 382 -18.95 11.83 -6.94
CA GLY A 382 -20.26 11.87 -7.61
C GLY A 382 -20.26 12.68 -8.91
N ILE A 383 -19.39 13.70 -8.98
CA ILE A 383 -19.26 14.60 -10.11
C ILE A 383 -17.78 14.78 -10.43
N ARG A 384 -17.43 14.63 -11.70
CA ARG A 384 -16.07 14.81 -12.20
C ARG A 384 -15.67 16.29 -12.21
N PRO A 385 -14.35 16.61 -12.22
CA PRO A 385 -13.83 17.95 -12.42
C PRO A 385 -14.29 18.69 -13.69
N ASP A 386 -14.86 17.97 -14.66
CA ASP A 386 -15.45 18.55 -15.87
C ASP A 386 -16.98 18.67 -15.81
N GLU A 387 -17.54 18.60 -14.60
CA GLU A 387 -18.97 18.69 -14.28
C GLU A 387 -19.83 17.54 -14.84
N THR A 388 -19.21 16.50 -15.41
CA THR A 388 -19.94 15.30 -15.81
C THR A 388 -20.24 14.42 -14.60
N VAL A 389 -21.37 13.72 -14.65
CA VAL A 389 -21.76 12.76 -13.61
C VAL A 389 -21.07 11.43 -13.90
N GLU A 390 -20.49 10.81 -12.87
CA GLU A 390 -19.94 9.46 -12.99
C GLU A 390 -21.04 8.41 -13.14
N ILE A 391 -20.72 7.28 -13.78
CA ILE A 391 -21.65 6.15 -13.86
C ILE A 391 -21.87 5.56 -12.45
N GLU A 392 -20.83 5.55 -11.62
CA GLU A 392 -20.87 5.19 -10.21
C GLU A 392 -20.16 6.28 -9.41
N ASP A 393 -20.75 6.74 -8.31
CA ASP A 393 -20.03 7.65 -7.42
C ASP A 393 -18.99 6.86 -6.59
N LEU A 394 -17.77 7.39 -6.52
CA LEU A 394 -16.65 6.71 -5.85
C LEU A 394 -16.68 6.87 -4.32
N GLY A 395 -17.57 7.70 -3.77
CA GLY A 395 -17.71 7.97 -2.34
C GLY A 395 -18.70 7.05 -1.63
N SER A 396 -19.62 6.41 -2.34
CA SER A 396 -20.55 5.42 -1.79
C SER A 396 -19.82 4.12 -1.46
N LEU A 397 -19.88 3.70 -0.20
CA LEU A 397 -19.27 2.45 0.24
C LEU A 397 -19.94 1.27 -0.47
N SER A 398 -19.12 0.41 -1.07
CA SER A 398 -19.56 -0.57 -2.08
C SER A 398 -19.91 -1.96 -1.55
N ASN A 399 -19.64 -2.19 -0.26
CA ASN A 399 -19.87 -3.47 0.39
C ASN A 399 -20.14 -3.29 1.88
N CYS A 400 -20.82 -4.28 2.48
CA CYS A 400 -21.17 -4.24 3.90
C CYS A 400 -19.98 -4.17 4.84
N GLN A 401 -18.85 -4.76 4.46
CA GLN A 401 -17.64 -4.79 5.28
C GLN A 401 -17.11 -3.36 5.48
N MET A 402 -17.09 -2.55 4.43
CA MET A 402 -16.72 -1.13 4.50
C MET A 402 -17.71 -0.32 5.34
N VAL A 403 -19.01 -0.55 5.16
CA VAL A 403 -20.06 0.15 5.92
C VAL A 403 -19.93 -0.14 7.41
N TYR A 404 -19.66 -1.40 7.78
CA TYR A 404 -19.41 -1.77 9.17
C TYR A 404 -18.07 -1.28 9.70
N LEU A 405 -17.03 -1.19 8.86
CA LEU A 405 -15.77 -0.55 9.26
C LEU A 405 -15.97 0.94 9.56
N ALA A 406 -16.73 1.68 8.73
CA ALA A 406 -17.14 3.06 9.00
C ALA A 406 -17.94 3.19 10.28
N ARG A 407 -18.79 2.22 10.56
CA ARG A 407 -19.50 2.15 11.83
C ARG A 407 -18.55 1.89 13.01
N ALA A 408 -17.57 1.01 12.85
CA ALA A 408 -16.58 0.69 13.88
C ALA A 408 -15.71 1.90 14.26
N ILE A 409 -15.31 2.71 13.27
CA ILE A 409 -14.55 3.94 13.52
C ILE A 409 -15.44 5.17 13.78
N SER A 410 -16.75 5.01 14.01
CA SER A 410 -17.65 6.10 14.39
C SER A 410 -17.78 6.21 15.92
N SER A 411 -18.30 7.33 16.40
CA SER A 411 -18.53 7.57 17.83
C SER A 411 -19.52 6.58 18.47
N GLU A 412 -20.40 5.98 17.67
CA GLU A 412 -21.33 4.96 18.16
C GLU A 412 -20.72 3.55 18.23
N GLY A 413 -19.58 3.33 17.56
CA GLY A 413 -18.89 2.05 17.48
C GLY A 413 -19.69 0.92 16.83
N LEU A 414 -19.08 -0.27 16.79
CA LEU A 414 -19.69 -1.51 16.30
C LEU A 414 -19.70 -2.58 17.41
N THR A 415 -20.80 -3.32 17.52
CA THR A 415 -20.92 -4.50 18.39
C THR A 415 -22.05 -5.39 17.86
N LEU A 416 -22.19 -6.59 18.42
CA LEU A 416 -23.29 -7.50 18.10
C LEU A 416 -24.50 -7.27 19.03
N PRO A 417 -25.75 -7.36 18.53
CA PRO A 417 -26.13 -7.63 17.13
C PRO A 417 -25.84 -6.43 16.21
N LEU A 418 -25.49 -6.72 14.96
CA LEU A 418 -25.17 -5.69 13.96
C LEU A 418 -26.38 -4.79 13.69
N PRO A 419 -26.19 -3.45 13.58
CA PRO A 419 -27.24 -2.56 13.13
C PRO A 419 -27.50 -2.75 11.64
N THR A 420 -28.75 -2.49 11.21
CA THR A 420 -29.04 -2.37 9.78
C THR A 420 -28.54 -1.03 9.27
N LEU A 421 -27.66 -1.04 8.27
CA LEU A 421 -27.03 0.17 7.73
C LEU A 421 -27.24 0.26 6.20
N PRO A 422 -27.39 1.47 5.62
CA PRO A 422 -27.48 1.64 4.17
C PRO A 422 -26.18 1.24 3.47
N GLU A 423 -26.31 0.65 2.27
CA GLU A 423 -25.20 0.27 1.40
C GLU A 423 -25.35 0.95 0.03
N PRO A 424 -25.03 2.24 -0.08
CA PRO A 424 -25.38 3.03 -1.24
C PRO A 424 -24.62 2.68 -2.52
N GLY A 425 -23.47 2.00 -2.41
CA GLY A 425 -22.63 1.60 -3.54
C GLY A 425 -22.68 0.12 -3.87
N ALA A 426 -23.74 -0.60 -3.44
CA ALA A 426 -23.84 -2.05 -3.59
C ALA A 426 -23.52 -2.51 -5.03
N MET A 427 -22.61 -3.48 -5.16
CA MET A 427 -22.17 -3.99 -6.47
C MET A 427 -23.28 -4.71 -7.26
N ASP A 428 -24.37 -5.09 -6.58
CA ASP A 428 -25.55 -5.76 -7.15
C ASP A 428 -26.13 -5.01 -8.35
N SER A 429 -26.17 -3.68 -8.33
CA SER A 429 -26.70 -2.90 -9.45
C SER A 429 -25.83 -3.02 -10.71
N MET A 430 -24.51 -3.17 -10.54
CA MET A 430 -23.57 -3.39 -11.63
C MET A 430 -23.62 -4.83 -12.15
N LEU A 431 -23.81 -5.81 -11.25
CA LEU A 431 -23.69 -7.23 -11.58
C LEU A 431 -25.02 -7.89 -12.00
N SER A 432 -26.15 -7.39 -11.49
CA SER A 432 -27.49 -7.96 -11.73
C SER A 432 -27.85 -8.13 -13.21
N PRO A 433 -27.48 -7.25 -14.16
CA PRO A 433 -27.80 -7.47 -15.57
C PRO A 433 -27.11 -8.69 -16.21
N PHE A 434 -26.09 -9.24 -15.53
CA PHE A 434 -25.26 -10.33 -16.03
C PHE A 434 -25.49 -11.66 -15.33
N LEU A 435 -26.12 -11.63 -14.15
CA LEU A 435 -26.44 -12.81 -13.36
C LEU A 435 -27.79 -13.38 -13.80
N ASP A 436 -27.98 -14.68 -13.57
CA ASP A 436 -29.26 -15.32 -13.87
C ASP A 436 -30.37 -14.82 -12.91
N ASP A 437 -31.60 -14.65 -13.41
CA ASP A 437 -32.74 -14.12 -12.62
C ASP A 437 -32.99 -14.92 -11.31
N ASP A 438 -32.61 -16.20 -11.25
CA ASP A 438 -32.78 -17.07 -10.09
C ASP A 438 -31.71 -16.90 -9.01
N VAL A 439 -30.66 -16.10 -9.25
CA VAL A 439 -29.69 -15.66 -8.25
C VAL A 439 -30.34 -14.71 -7.23
N GLY A 440 -31.42 -14.02 -7.62
CA GLY A 440 -32.24 -13.22 -6.70
C GLY A 440 -31.64 -11.86 -6.32
N CYS A 441 -30.83 -11.27 -7.20
CA CYS A 441 -30.33 -9.91 -7.04
C CYS A 441 -31.48 -8.91 -6.94
N LEU A 442 -31.34 -7.91 -6.07
CA LEU A 442 -32.27 -6.79 -6.05
C LEU A 442 -32.07 -5.96 -7.33
N ASP A 443 -33.16 -5.32 -7.78
CA ASP A 443 -33.08 -4.39 -8.91
C ASP A 443 -32.21 -3.18 -8.53
N ALA A 444 -31.47 -2.63 -9.49
CA ALA A 444 -30.60 -1.47 -9.28
C ALA A 444 -31.30 -0.20 -8.74
N GLU A 445 -32.63 -0.15 -8.78
CA GLU A 445 -33.43 0.96 -8.25
C GLU A 445 -33.88 0.73 -6.78
N GLU A 446 -33.67 -0.46 -6.22
CA GLU A 446 -34.00 -0.77 -4.83
C GLU A 446 -32.92 -0.32 -3.85
N GLU A 447 -33.30 0.09 -2.64
CA GLU A 447 -32.35 0.47 -1.60
C GLU A 447 -31.68 -0.78 -1.00
N HIS A 448 -30.35 -0.79 -1.01
CA HIS A 448 -29.54 -1.85 -0.43
C HIS A 448 -29.20 -1.57 1.04
N PHE A 449 -29.22 -2.62 1.85
CA PHE A 449 -28.95 -2.55 3.28
C PHE A 449 -28.10 -3.72 3.75
N CYS A 450 -27.17 -3.41 4.64
CA CYS A 450 -26.36 -4.37 5.35
C CYS A 450 -27.05 -4.83 6.62
N SER A 451 -27.13 -6.15 6.80
CA SER A 451 -27.60 -6.77 8.04
C SER A 451 -26.68 -7.87 8.56
N HIS A 452 -25.69 -8.30 7.77
CA HIS A 452 -24.69 -9.30 8.14
C HIS A 452 -23.29 -8.89 7.67
N LEU A 453 -22.26 -9.23 8.45
CA LEU A 453 -20.86 -8.99 8.09
C LEU A 453 -20.44 -9.75 6.83
N GLY A 454 -21.01 -10.94 6.61
CA GLY A 454 -20.68 -11.80 5.47
C GLY A 454 -21.42 -11.46 4.17
N THR A 455 -22.38 -10.52 4.19
CA THR A 455 -23.16 -10.17 3.00
C THR A 455 -22.23 -9.75 1.87
N SER A 456 -22.36 -10.44 0.74
CA SER A 456 -21.62 -10.21 -0.50
C SER A 456 -22.61 -9.82 -1.61
N ILE A 457 -22.54 -10.45 -2.77
CA ILE A 457 -23.31 -10.11 -3.97
C ILE A 457 -24.69 -10.78 -3.91
N CYS A 458 -25.76 -10.02 -4.19
CA CYS A 458 -27.13 -10.52 -4.34
C CYS A 458 -27.65 -11.29 -3.11
N GLY A 459 -27.33 -10.77 -1.92
CA GLY A 459 -27.77 -11.34 -0.64
C GLY A 459 -27.11 -12.67 -0.25
N LYS A 460 -26.11 -13.12 -1.01
CA LYS A 460 -25.25 -14.26 -0.66
C LYS A 460 -24.21 -13.89 0.39
N THR A 461 -23.57 -14.89 0.98
CA THR A 461 -22.36 -14.70 1.78
C THR A 461 -21.10 -14.87 0.93
N TRP A 462 -19.93 -14.43 1.42
CA TRP A 462 -18.65 -14.68 0.72
C TRP A 462 -18.39 -16.16 0.45
N GLY A 463 -18.65 -17.04 1.42
CA GLY A 463 -18.54 -18.50 1.23
C GLY A 463 -19.50 -19.09 0.18
N GLN A 464 -20.53 -18.33 -0.22
CA GLN A 464 -21.50 -18.73 -1.24
C GLN A 464 -21.23 -18.12 -2.62
N VAL A 465 -20.16 -17.34 -2.80
CA VAL A 465 -19.84 -16.71 -4.11
C VAL A 465 -19.63 -17.76 -5.21
N ASN A 466 -19.16 -18.96 -4.84
CA ASN A 466 -19.02 -20.08 -5.78
C ASN A 466 -20.37 -20.67 -6.24
N GLU A 467 -21.48 -20.29 -5.62
CA GLU A 467 -22.85 -20.64 -6.05
C GLU A 467 -23.38 -19.71 -7.14
N LEU A 468 -22.70 -18.61 -7.47
CA LEU A 468 -23.13 -17.68 -8.51
C LEU A 468 -23.12 -18.37 -9.88
N THR A 469 -24.19 -18.17 -10.65
CA THR A 469 -24.32 -18.69 -12.02
C THR A 469 -24.43 -17.56 -13.03
N LEU A 470 -23.75 -17.76 -14.17
CA LEU A 470 -23.85 -16.90 -15.36
C LEU A 470 -24.32 -17.75 -16.54
N SER A 471 -25.51 -17.44 -17.07
CA SER A 471 -26.14 -18.19 -18.17
C SER A 471 -26.32 -19.69 -17.89
N GLY A 472 -26.58 -20.05 -16.63
CA GLY A 472 -26.77 -21.42 -16.14
C GLY A 472 -25.48 -22.22 -15.92
N VAL A 473 -24.31 -21.58 -15.94
CA VAL A 473 -23.00 -22.18 -15.62
C VAL A 473 -22.46 -21.55 -14.34
N GLY A 474 -21.93 -22.36 -13.42
CA GLY A 474 -21.30 -21.84 -12.20
C GLY A 474 -20.06 -21.01 -12.51
N LEU A 475 -19.83 -19.93 -11.76
CA LEU A 475 -18.72 -18.99 -11.97
C LEU A 475 -17.35 -19.71 -12.04
N VAL A 476 -17.09 -20.63 -11.09
CA VAL A 476 -15.85 -21.40 -11.02
C VAL A 476 -15.66 -22.30 -12.25
N ASP A 477 -16.73 -22.98 -12.68
CA ASP A 477 -16.67 -23.86 -13.85
C ASP A 477 -16.44 -23.05 -15.13
N MET A 478 -17.07 -21.88 -15.24
CA MET A 478 -16.85 -20.98 -16.37
C MET A 478 -15.40 -20.48 -16.45
N ILE A 479 -14.79 -20.09 -15.32
CA ILE A 479 -13.37 -19.67 -15.29
C ILE A 479 -12.46 -20.82 -15.75
N LYS A 480 -12.69 -22.04 -15.23
CA LYS A 480 -11.93 -23.22 -15.62
C LYS A 480 -12.07 -23.55 -17.10
N ASP A 481 -13.30 -23.52 -17.61
CA ASP A 481 -13.57 -23.79 -19.03
C ASP A 481 -12.84 -22.77 -19.90
N MET A 482 -12.91 -21.48 -19.56
CA MET A 482 -12.22 -20.40 -20.27
C MET A 482 -10.70 -20.60 -20.29
N GLU A 483 -10.06 -20.84 -19.15
CA GLU A 483 -8.62 -21.09 -19.12
C GLU A 483 -8.22 -22.38 -19.84
N SER A 484 -9.07 -23.41 -19.82
CA SER A 484 -8.81 -24.66 -20.55
C SER A 484 -8.92 -24.50 -22.08
N GLU A 485 -9.82 -23.64 -22.54
CA GLU A 485 -10.05 -23.39 -23.97
C GLU A 485 -9.07 -22.36 -24.55
N THR A 486 -8.76 -21.31 -23.78
CA THR A 486 -7.85 -20.23 -24.18
C THR A 486 -7.16 -19.67 -22.92
N PRO A 487 -5.93 -20.13 -22.62
CA PRO A 487 -5.16 -19.62 -21.48
C PRO A 487 -5.03 -18.09 -21.48
N GLY A 488 -5.24 -17.46 -20.34
CA GLY A 488 -5.23 -16.01 -20.13
C GLY A 488 -6.54 -15.30 -20.47
N SER A 489 -7.57 -16.03 -20.92
CA SER A 489 -8.88 -15.43 -21.21
C SER A 489 -9.67 -15.11 -19.93
N ALA A 490 -9.48 -15.87 -18.85
CA ALA A 490 -10.04 -15.55 -17.54
C ALA A 490 -9.36 -14.35 -16.92
N GLU A 491 -8.05 -14.18 -17.05
CA GLU A 491 -7.36 -12.97 -16.62
C GLU A 491 -7.95 -11.72 -17.29
N ALA A 492 -8.08 -11.74 -18.62
CA ALA A 492 -8.60 -10.60 -19.38
C ALA A 492 -10.04 -10.20 -19.00
N ILE A 493 -10.79 -11.12 -18.40
CA ILE A 493 -12.22 -10.98 -18.10
C ILE A 493 -12.46 -10.78 -16.60
N PHE A 494 -11.97 -11.71 -15.79
CA PHE A 494 -12.18 -11.79 -14.35
C PHE A 494 -11.04 -11.17 -13.54
N GLY A 495 -9.90 -10.84 -14.14
CA GLY A 495 -8.82 -10.15 -13.42
C GLY A 495 -9.28 -8.82 -12.82
N HIS A 496 -10.13 -8.08 -13.52
CA HIS A 496 -10.74 -6.85 -12.99
C HIS A 496 -11.76 -7.12 -11.88
N PHE A 497 -12.53 -8.22 -11.99
CA PHE A 497 -13.48 -8.64 -10.96
C PHE A 497 -12.76 -9.07 -9.69
N TYR A 498 -11.60 -9.72 -9.81
CA TYR A 498 -10.74 -10.08 -8.68
C TYR A 498 -10.35 -8.85 -7.84
N GLY A 499 -10.04 -7.71 -8.48
CA GLY A 499 -9.72 -6.46 -7.78
C GLY A 499 -10.80 -5.95 -6.83
N ASN A 500 -12.06 -6.38 -7.01
CA ASN A 500 -13.16 -6.02 -6.10
C ASN A 500 -13.18 -6.84 -4.80
N PHE A 501 -12.38 -7.92 -4.67
CA PHE A 501 -12.28 -8.69 -3.43
C PHE A 501 -11.33 -8.07 -2.40
N ASP A 502 -10.34 -7.30 -2.84
CA ASP A 502 -9.35 -6.67 -1.96
C ASP A 502 -10.04 -5.70 -0.96
N GLN A 503 -11.04 -4.95 -1.42
CA GLN A 503 -11.78 -3.98 -0.60
C GLN A 503 -12.57 -4.59 0.58
N PRO A 504 -13.49 -5.55 0.35
CA PRO A 504 -14.23 -6.19 1.44
C PRO A 504 -13.33 -7.04 2.35
N MET A 505 -12.29 -7.67 1.80
CA MET A 505 -11.33 -8.48 2.58
C MET A 505 -10.58 -7.62 3.59
N GLU A 506 -10.04 -6.48 3.15
CA GLU A 506 -9.37 -5.55 4.06
C GLU A 506 -10.31 -4.86 5.02
N SER A 507 -11.53 -4.55 4.57
CA SER A 507 -12.51 -3.96 5.47
C SER A 507 -12.90 -4.93 6.60
N LEU A 508 -12.99 -6.24 6.32
CA LEU A 508 -13.15 -7.27 7.34
C LEU A 508 -11.95 -7.36 8.28
N MET A 509 -10.72 -7.31 7.76
CA MET A 509 -9.53 -7.25 8.61
C MET A 509 -9.57 -6.03 9.54
N GLY A 510 -10.05 -4.88 9.06
CA GLY A 510 -10.26 -3.68 9.88
C GLY A 510 -11.30 -3.89 10.97
N VAL A 511 -12.40 -4.60 10.68
CA VAL A 511 -13.40 -4.96 11.71
C VAL A 511 -12.82 -5.96 12.73
N VAL A 512 -12.02 -6.94 12.30
CA VAL A 512 -11.30 -7.85 13.20
C VAL A 512 -10.36 -7.07 14.12
N GLU A 513 -9.59 -6.13 13.56
CA GLU A 513 -8.66 -5.31 14.32
C GLU A 513 -9.37 -4.40 15.32
N TYR A 514 -10.46 -3.73 14.91
CA TYR A 514 -11.31 -2.98 15.82
C TYR A 514 -11.83 -3.86 16.97
N ALA A 515 -12.39 -5.03 16.66
CA ALA A 515 -12.96 -5.93 17.66
C ALA A 515 -11.91 -6.39 18.68
N ARG A 516 -10.69 -6.68 18.21
CA ARG A 516 -9.51 -6.96 19.06
C ARG A 516 -9.19 -5.78 19.97
N ILE A 517 -9.09 -4.56 19.41
CA ILE A 517 -8.72 -3.35 20.17
C ILE A 517 -9.76 -3.03 21.26
N VAL A 518 -11.05 -3.16 20.97
CA VAL A 518 -12.10 -2.91 21.97
C VAL A 518 -12.38 -4.09 22.91
N GLY A 519 -11.78 -5.26 22.64
CA GLY A 519 -11.98 -6.47 23.41
C GLY A 519 -13.36 -7.12 23.25
N ASP A 520 -14.03 -6.93 22.10
CA ASP A 520 -15.31 -7.57 21.79
C ASP A 520 -15.06 -8.93 21.09
N GLN A 521 -14.94 -9.99 21.90
CA GLN A 521 -14.66 -11.34 21.41
C GLN A 521 -15.73 -11.86 20.45
N ALA A 522 -17.01 -11.51 20.67
CA ALA A 522 -18.09 -12.02 19.84
C ALA A 522 -18.05 -11.39 18.43
N LEU A 523 -17.76 -10.09 18.36
CA LEU A 523 -17.53 -9.42 17.09
C LEU A 523 -16.24 -9.92 16.42
N TYR A 524 -15.18 -10.16 17.19
CA TYR A 524 -13.91 -10.70 16.70
C TYR A 524 -14.10 -12.07 16.03
N ASP A 525 -14.75 -13.02 16.71
CA ASP A 525 -15.01 -14.36 16.18
C ASP A 525 -15.88 -14.30 14.91
N ALA A 526 -16.89 -13.42 14.89
CA ALA A 526 -17.77 -13.24 13.73
C ALA A 526 -17.02 -12.64 12.53
N ALA A 527 -16.23 -11.60 12.74
CA ALA A 527 -15.46 -10.95 11.67
C ALA A 527 -14.34 -11.87 11.15
N GLN A 528 -13.66 -12.60 12.03
CA GLN A 528 -12.63 -13.58 11.66
C GLN A 528 -13.22 -14.74 10.85
N PHE A 529 -14.40 -15.23 11.23
CA PHE A 529 -15.10 -16.26 10.46
C PHE A 529 -15.38 -15.80 9.02
N GLU A 530 -15.94 -14.60 8.85
CA GLU A 530 -16.23 -14.05 7.51
C GLU A 530 -14.96 -13.72 6.72
N LEU A 531 -13.90 -13.26 7.40
CA LEU A 531 -12.59 -13.06 6.79
C LEU A 531 -12.03 -14.38 6.23
N ALA A 532 -12.16 -15.49 6.97
CA ALA A 532 -11.73 -16.80 6.48
C ALA A 532 -12.51 -17.26 5.24
N GLN A 533 -13.81 -16.94 5.16
CA GLN A 533 -14.62 -17.26 3.99
C GLN A 533 -14.16 -16.49 2.74
N ILE A 534 -13.89 -15.18 2.88
CA ILE A 534 -13.47 -14.38 1.72
C ILE A 534 -12.03 -14.68 1.28
N THR A 535 -11.11 -14.98 2.20
CA THR A 535 -9.73 -15.35 1.85
C THR A 535 -9.65 -16.70 1.14
N GLU A 536 -10.55 -17.64 1.47
CA GLU A 536 -10.69 -18.91 0.73
C GLU A 536 -11.09 -18.68 -0.73
N VAL A 537 -12.08 -17.80 -0.96
CA VAL A 537 -12.50 -17.43 -2.32
C VAL A 537 -11.39 -16.67 -3.05
N SER A 538 -10.70 -15.77 -2.37
CA SER A 538 -9.55 -15.04 -2.93
C SER A 538 -8.47 -16.00 -3.45
N ARG A 539 -8.05 -17.00 -2.65
CA ARG A 539 -7.07 -18.00 -3.11
C ARG A 539 -7.56 -18.78 -4.31
N LEU A 540 -8.80 -19.27 -4.25
CA LEU A 540 -9.39 -20.05 -5.33
C LEU A 540 -9.38 -19.26 -6.64
N LEU A 541 -9.84 -18.01 -6.61
CA LEU A 541 -9.89 -17.17 -7.81
C LEU A 541 -8.50 -16.79 -8.30
N ALA A 542 -7.54 -16.50 -7.41
CA ALA A 542 -6.17 -16.20 -7.80
C ALA A 542 -5.56 -17.37 -8.59
N THR A 543 -5.67 -18.59 -8.07
CA THR A 543 -5.16 -19.79 -8.75
C THR A 543 -5.91 -20.07 -10.05
N LEU A 544 -7.22 -19.92 -10.07
CA LEU A 544 -7.99 -20.19 -11.29
C LEU A 544 -7.75 -19.17 -12.41
N ILE A 545 -7.50 -17.90 -12.06
CA ILE A 545 -7.37 -16.81 -13.04
C ILE A 545 -5.95 -16.70 -13.56
N TYR A 546 -4.94 -16.88 -12.71
CA TYR A 546 -3.56 -16.47 -13.02
C TYR A 546 -2.57 -17.64 -13.19
N SER A 547 -2.84 -18.83 -12.64
CA SER A 547 -1.83 -19.91 -12.62
C SER A 547 -1.30 -20.34 -13.99
N SER A 548 -2.12 -20.22 -15.04
CA SER A 548 -1.77 -20.54 -16.42
C SER A 548 -1.18 -19.36 -17.20
N SER A 549 -1.60 -18.13 -16.90
CA SER A 549 -1.29 -16.94 -17.70
C SER A 549 -0.22 -16.03 -17.09
N ASP A 550 -0.25 -15.86 -15.77
CA ASP A 550 0.66 -15.02 -15.00
C ASP A 550 0.93 -15.60 -13.60
N PRO A 551 1.82 -16.62 -13.49
CA PRO A 551 2.19 -17.22 -12.21
C PRO A 551 2.81 -16.24 -11.21
N ALA A 552 3.41 -15.14 -11.68
CA ALA A 552 4.00 -14.14 -10.80
C ALA A 552 2.89 -13.33 -10.11
N ASN A 553 1.84 -12.94 -10.84
CA ASN A 553 0.67 -12.29 -10.26
C ASN A 553 -0.14 -13.25 -9.37
N GLU A 554 -0.22 -14.55 -9.70
CA GLU A 554 -0.77 -15.55 -8.77
C GLU A 554 -0.02 -15.51 -7.43
N ALA A 555 1.31 -15.63 -7.45
CA ALA A 555 2.13 -15.63 -6.25
C ALA A 555 1.98 -14.32 -5.45
N ASP A 556 1.85 -13.16 -6.12
CA ASP A 556 1.54 -11.88 -5.48
C ASP A 556 0.22 -11.91 -4.72
N LYS A 557 -0.86 -12.39 -5.37
CA LYS A 557 -2.18 -12.47 -4.76
C LYS A 557 -2.24 -13.45 -3.59
N LEU A 558 -1.58 -14.59 -3.72
CA LEU A 558 -1.47 -15.57 -2.64
C LEU A 558 -0.68 -15.03 -1.44
N TYR A 559 0.41 -14.29 -1.69
CA TYR A 559 1.20 -13.64 -0.63
C TYR A 559 0.35 -12.65 0.18
N TRP A 560 -0.32 -11.70 -0.49
CA TRP A 560 -1.13 -10.69 0.22
C TRP A 560 -2.32 -11.31 0.95
N THR A 561 -2.95 -12.34 0.37
CA THR A 561 -4.03 -13.08 1.04
C THR A 561 -3.51 -13.76 2.31
N ALA A 562 -2.37 -14.46 2.25
CA ALA A 562 -1.77 -15.10 3.42
C ALA A 562 -1.35 -14.08 4.50
N LEU A 563 -0.90 -12.89 4.08
CA LEU A 563 -0.56 -11.82 5.02
C LEU A 563 -1.80 -11.30 5.75
N ILE A 564 -2.90 -11.05 5.04
CA ILE A 564 -4.17 -10.62 5.64
C ILE A 564 -4.72 -11.68 6.60
N GLU A 565 -4.62 -12.96 6.25
CA GLU A 565 -5.01 -14.05 7.14
C GLU A 565 -4.26 -14.01 8.45
N ALA A 566 -2.92 -13.94 8.37
CA ALA A 566 -2.07 -13.89 9.56
C ALA A 566 -2.41 -12.68 10.44
N GLN A 567 -2.60 -11.49 9.85
CA GLN A 567 -2.99 -10.28 10.58
C GLN A 567 -4.40 -10.35 11.16
N GLY A 568 -5.32 -11.06 10.49
CA GLY A 568 -6.67 -11.34 10.95
C GLY A 568 -6.77 -12.46 11.99
N GLY A 569 -5.66 -13.03 12.44
CA GLY A 569 -5.62 -14.14 13.40
C GLY A 569 -6.02 -15.50 12.82
N ILE A 570 -6.05 -15.63 11.50
CA ILE A 570 -6.26 -16.88 10.77
C ILE A 570 -4.88 -17.50 10.51
N ALA A 571 -4.75 -18.82 10.69
CA ALA A 571 -3.50 -19.51 10.37
C ALA A 571 -3.22 -19.42 8.86
N PRO A 572 -2.15 -18.74 8.41
CA PRO A 572 -1.87 -18.57 6.99
C PRO A 572 -1.26 -19.84 6.39
N ASN A 573 -1.33 -19.98 5.06
CA ASN A 573 -0.42 -20.89 4.37
C ASN A 573 0.99 -20.27 4.36
N ILE A 574 1.92 -20.86 5.12
CA ILE A 574 3.30 -20.37 5.27
C ILE A 574 4.06 -20.39 3.93
N GLU A 575 3.76 -21.34 3.05
CA GLU A 575 4.40 -21.41 1.72
C GLU A 575 4.08 -20.17 0.88
N HIS A 576 2.85 -19.66 0.98
CA HIS A 576 2.43 -18.45 0.26
C HIS A 576 3.11 -17.18 0.78
N LEU A 577 3.64 -17.19 2.01
CA LEU A 577 4.45 -16.08 2.53
C LEU A 577 5.85 -16.03 1.88
N GLY A 578 6.26 -17.07 1.15
CA GLY A 578 7.44 -17.04 0.27
C GLY A 578 8.74 -16.68 0.99
N LEU A 579 8.89 -17.15 2.23
CA LEU A 579 9.98 -16.77 3.15
C LEU A 579 10.16 -15.26 3.33
N PHE A 580 9.10 -14.47 3.12
CA PHE A 580 9.09 -13.01 3.18
C PHE A 580 10.09 -12.32 2.24
N THR A 581 10.48 -12.97 1.14
CA THR A 581 11.35 -12.37 0.10
C THR A 581 10.83 -11.02 -0.41
N LYS A 582 9.50 -10.86 -0.51
CA LYS A 582 8.87 -9.57 -0.85
C LYS A 582 9.10 -8.49 0.22
N ALA A 583 8.90 -8.83 1.50
CA ALA A 583 9.13 -7.89 2.59
C ALA A 583 10.61 -7.47 2.67
N GLU A 584 11.52 -8.42 2.45
CA GLU A 584 12.96 -8.15 2.36
C GLU A 584 13.29 -7.15 1.24
N ALA A 585 12.71 -7.33 0.04
CA ALA A 585 12.93 -6.43 -1.09
C ALA A 585 12.50 -4.98 -0.79
N HIS A 586 11.39 -4.77 -0.08
CA HIS A 586 10.96 -3.43 0.34
C HIS A 586 11.91 -2.81 1.38
N ASN A 587 12.33 -3.58 2.39
CA ASN A 587 13.29 -3.11 3.39
C ASN A 587 14.62 -2.72 2.74
N ALA A 588 15.17 -3.60 1.90
CA ALA A 588 16.42 -3.36 1.18
C ALA A 588 16.34 -2.13 0.27
N THR A 589 15.20 -1.90 -0.39
CA THR A 589 14.99 -0.71 -1.22
C THR A 589 15.06 0.58 -0.39
N LEU A 590 14.44 0.60 0.79
CA LEU A 590 14.50 1.75 1.70
C LEU A 590 15.91 1.99 2.25
N GLU A 591 16.60 0.94 2.68
CA GLU A 591 17.98 1.05 3.16
C GLU A 591 18.93 1.55 2.06
N ALA A 592 18.75 1.11 0.81
CA ALA A 592 19.56 1.54 -0.32
C ALA A 592 19.46 3.05 -0.61
N MET A 593 18.32 3.68 -0.31
CA MET A 593 18.16 5.13 -0.49
C MET A 593 19.03 5.96 0.46
N LEU A 594 19.36 5.43 1.65
CA LEU A 594 20.24 6.14 2.59
C LEU A 594 21.68 6.27 2.07
N VAL A 595 22.10 5.34 1.21
CA VAL A 595 23.46 5.23 0.68
C VAL A 595 23.53 5.40 -0.84
N MET A 596 22.44 5.88 -1.47
CA MET A 596 22.38 6.08 -2.92
C MET A 596 23.50 7.02 -3.39
N PRO A 597 24.18 6.78 -4.52
CA PRO A 597 25.16 7.72 -5.03
C PRO A 597 24.51 9.05 -5.45
N ASP A 598 25.33 10.06 -5.74
CA ASP A 598 24.85 11.28 -6.41
C ASP A 598 24.05 10.89 -7.67
N THR A 599 22.92 11.57 -7.87
CA THR A 599 22.03 11.23 -8.98
C THR A 599 22.70 11.68 -10.28
N PRO A 600 22.88 10.79 -11.26
CA PRO A 600 23.44 11.18 -12.55
C PRO A 600 22.48 12.11 -13.28
N GLU A 601 23.03 13.01 -14.10
CA GLU A 601 22.21 13.83 -15.01
C GLU A 601 21.34 12.91 -15.89
N GLY A 602 20.03 13.16 -15.89
CA GLY A 602 19.07 12.33 -16.62
C GLY A 602 19.29 12.42 -18.13
N ALA A 603 19.04 11.32 -18.83
CA ALA A 603 19.13 11.32 -20.29
C ALA A 603 18.10 12.32 -20.86
N PRO A 604 18.52 13.26 -21.75
CA PRO A 604 17.59 14.20 -22.34
C PRO A 604 16.59 13.43 -23.22
N ILE A 605 15.30 13.61 -22.94
CA ILE A 605 14.23 13.09 -23.79
C ILE A 605 14.11 13.91 -25.07
N THR A 606 13.86 13.23 -26.19
CA THR A 606 13.74 13.87 -27.50
C THR A 606 12.31 14.32 -27.79
N GLN A 607 12.12 15.21 -28.77
CA GLN A 607 10.79 15.58 -29.23
C GLN A 607 9.99 14.37 -29.78
N GLU A 608 10.68 13.40 -30.39
CA GLU A 608 10.07 12.16 -30.90
C GLU A 608 9.53 11.32 -29.74
N THR A 609 10.35 11.13 -28.70
CA THR A 609 9.96 10.45 -27.46
C THR A 609 8.74 11.11 -26.80
N ILE A 610 8.72 12.45 -26.72
CA ILE A 610 7.57 13.19 -26.17
C ILE A 610 6.29 12.89 -26.94
N MET A 611 6.35 12.88 -28.28
CA MET A 611 5.19 12.59 -29.11
C MET A 611 4.73 11.14 -28.94
N GLU A 612 5.65 10.19 -28.90
CA GLU A 612 5.36 8.77 -28.73
C GLU A 612 4.71 8.48 -27.38
N VAL A 613 5.29 8.96 -26.28
CA VAL A 613 4.76 8.75 -24.92
C VAL A 613 3.38 9.39 -24.75
N ALA A 614 3.18 10.61 -25.26
CA ALA A 614 1.88 11.27 -25.19
C ALA A 614 0.81 10.51 -26.01
N GLU A 615 1.18 10.01 -27.19
CA GLU A 615 0.28 9.26 -28.06
C GLU A 615 -0.07 7.88 -27.50
N ASP A 616 0.91 7.17 -26.92
CA ASP A 616 0.71 5.89 -26.25
C ASP A 616 -0.23 6.06 -25.04
N PHE A 617 0.04 7.04 -24.19
CA PHE A 617 -0.80 7.32 -23.02
C PHE A 617 -2.24 7.66 -23.43
N TYR A 618 -2.40 8.49 -24.47
CA TYR A 618 -3.71 8.80 -25.04
C TYR A 618 -4.48 7.56 -25.53
N LYS A 619 -3.81 6.61 -26.19
CA LYS A 619 -4.45 5.41 -26.77
C LYS A 619 -4.75 4.34 -25.73
N ASN A 620 -3.80 4.10 -24.83
CA ASN A 620 -3.73 2.88 -24.03
C ASN A 620 -4.02 3.12 -22.54
N ARG A 621 -3.96 4.37 -22.05
CA ARG A 621 -4.07 4.68 -20.62
C ARG A 621 -5.18 5.70 -20.26
N SER A 622 -5.74 6.41 -21.24
CA SER A 622 -6.90 7.29 -21.00
C SER A 622 -8.21 6.49 -21.07
N ASN A 623 -8.80 6.21 -19.92
CA ASN A 623 -9.87 5.22 -19.77
C ASN A 623 -11.25 5.67 -20.29
N SER A 624 -11.48 6.98 -20.52
CA SER A 624 -12.77 7.48 -21.00
C SER A 624 -12.64 8.14 -22.39
N LYS A 625 -13.57 7.80 -23.30
CA LYS A 625 -13.64 8.44 -24.63
C LYS A 625 -13.78 9.96 -24.51
N GLN A 626 -14.51 10.44 -23.50
CA GLN A 626 -14.73 11.86 -23.27
C GLN A 626 -13.43 12.58 -22.89
N VAL A 627 -12.60 11.98 -22.03
CA VAL A 627 -11.28 12.52 -21.67
C VAL A 627 -10.38 12.58 -22.89
N ARG A 628 -10.37 11.51 -23.71
CA ARG A 628 -9.64 11.48 -24.99
C ARG A 628 -10.12 12.57 -25.95
N ASP A 629 -11.42 12.70 -26.16
CA ASP A 629 -11.99 13.71 -27.05
C ASP A 629 -11.60 15.13 -26.57
N ARG A 630 -11.73 15.42 -25.27
CA ARG A 630 -11.33 16.70 -24.66
C ARG A 630 -9.86 17.02 -24.87
N TYR A 631 -8.97 16.05 -24.67
CA TYR A 631 -7.54 16.20 -24.92
C TYR A 631 -7.27 16.55 -26.38
N ARG A 632 -7.88 15.82 -27.33
CA ARG A 632 -7.72 16.10 -28.77
C ARG A 632 -8.31 17.43 -29.19
N ASP A 633 -9.45 17.82 -28.63
CA ASP A 633 -10.07 19.11 -28.89
C ASP A 633 -9.18 20.27 -28.41
N THR A 634 -8.46 20.08 -27.31
CA THR A 634 -7.58 21.11 -26.71
C THR A 634 -6.21 21.17 -27.40
N TRP A 635 -5.57 20.03 -27.62
CA TRP A 635 -4.15 19.95 -28.01
C TRP A 635 -3.92 19.46 -29.44
N GLY A 636 -4.89 18.78 -30.05
CA GLY A 636 -4.77 18.15 -31.36
C GLY A 636 -3.70 17.05 -31.40
N ASP A 637 -2.80 17.13 -32.39
CA ASP A 637 -1.67 16.21 -32.57
C ASP A 637 -0.39 16.71 -31.90
N THR A 638 -0.40 17.90 -31.27
CA THR A 638 0.78 18.50 -30.65
C THR A 638 0.66 18.44 -29.13
N PRO A 639 1.48 17.63 -28.44
CA PRO A 639 1.42 17.55 -26.98
C PRO A 639 1.73 18.91 -26.32
N PRO A 640 1.28 19.14 -25.08
CA PRO A 640 1.53 20.38 -24.34
C PRO A 640 2.95 20.50 -23.77
N VAL A 641 3.90 19.71 -24.28
CA VAL A 641 5.32 19.69 -23.88
C VAL A 641 6.18 19.64 -25.16
N ARG A 642 7.30 20.37 -25.18
CA ARG A 642 8.24 20.35 -26.31
C ARG A 642 9.69 20.53 -25.89
N VAL A 643 10.59 20.14 -26.78
CA VAL A 643 12.04 20.37 -26.69
C VAL A 643 12.42 21.60 -27.52
N THR A 644 13.27 22.45 -26.96
CA THR A 644 13.86 23.63 -27.61
C THR A 644 15.39 23.58 -27.53
N GLU A 645 16.08 24.58 -28.11
CA GLU A 645 17.54 24.71 -27.95
C GLU A 645 17.96 25.03 -26.50
N GLU A 646 17.05 25.58 -25.68
CA GLU A 646 17.31 26.01 -24.31
C GLU A 646 16.86 24.99 -23.24
N GLY A 647 16.24 23.88 -23.66
CA GLY A 647 15.71 22.84 -22.76
C GLY A 647 14.26 22.50 -23.08
N TYR A 648 13.45 22.31 -22.04
CA TYR A 648 12.05 21.91 -22.17
C TYR A 648 11.11 23.10 -21.95
N GLU A 649 10.00 23.10 -22.67
CA GLU A 649 8.90 24.04 -22.43
C GLU A 649 7.58 23.28 -22.34
N ALA A 650 6.66 23.81 -21.54
CA ALA A 650 5.31 23.32 -21.40
C ALA A 650 4.28 24.45 -21.58
N ARG A 651 3.02 24.06 -21.69
CA ARG A 651 1.85 24.94 -21.63
C ARG A 651 0.70 24.18 -20.98
N TYR A 652 -0.30 24.89 -20.48
CA TYR A 652 -1.53 24.28 -19.95
C TYR A 652 -2.76 25.05 -20.45
N HIS A 653 -3.93 24.47 -20.21
CA HIS A 653 -5.21 25.02 -20.61
C HIS A 653 -5.99 25.49 -19.38
N GLU A 654 -6.33 26.77 -19.36
CA GLU A 654 -7.22 27.39 -18.38
C GLU A 654 -8.63 27.52 -18.98
N PRO A 655 -9.69 26.96 -18.37
CA PRO A 655 -11.05 27.04 -18.92
C PRO A 655 -11.54 28.47 -19.23
N ALA A 656 -11.13 29.45 -18.43
CA ALA A 656 -11.50 30.86 -18.61
C ALA A 656 -10.52 31.64 -19.52
N GLY A 657 -9.28 31.16 -19.67
CA GLY A 657 -8.18 31.86 -20.35
C GLY A 657 -7.77 31.26 -21.69
N GLY A 658 -8.20 30.03 -21.99
CA GLY A 658 -7.72 29.24 -23.13
C GLY A 658 -6.36 28.61 -22.86
N VAL A 659 -5.63 28.32 -23.95
CA VAL A 659 -4.27 27.74 -23.88
C VAL A 659 -3.26 28.83 -23.56
N THR A 660 -2.40 28.60 -22.57
CA THR A 660 -1.33 29.52 -22.18
C THR A 660 -0.20 29.58 -23.21
N ASP A 661 0.63 30.62 -23.12
CA ASP A 661 1.92 30.64 -23.81
C ASP A 661 2.84 29.52 -23.30
N TRP A 662 3.83 29.15 -24.12
CA TRP A 662 4.88 28.21 -23.73
C TRP A 662 5.78 28.86 -22.67
N TYR A 663 6.13 28.10 -21.63
CA TYR A 663 7.02 28.53 -20.56
C TYR A 663 8.07 27.45 -20.27
N PRO A 664 9.27 27.83 -19.81
CA PRO A 664 10.35 26.89 -19.52
C PRO A 664 10.00 26.01 -18.32
N VAL A 665 10.42 24.74 -18.40
CA VAL A 665 10.23 23.74 -17.35
C VAL A 665 11.52 22.96 -17.13
N GLU A 666 11.65 22.35 -15.95
CA GLU A 666 12.86 21.59 -15.64
C GLU A 666 12.98 20.30 -16.47
N GLY A 667 14.23 19.87 -16.69
CA GLY A 667 14.53 18.60 -17.34
C GLY A 667 14.56 17.43 -16.35
N PRO A 668 14.49 16.18 -16.84
CA PRO A 668 14.56 15.01 -15.99
C PRO A 668 15.96 14.84 -15.38
N HIS A 669 16.03 14.71 -14.06
CA HIS A 669 17.28 14.44 -13.33
C HIS A 669 17.08 13.66 -12.02
N HIS A 670 15.85 13.45 -11.55
CA HIS A 670 15.57 12.71 -10.31
C HIS A 670 15.48 11.19 -10.53
N ALA A 671 16.00 10.42 -9.57
CA ALA A 671 15.72 9.00 -9.42
C ALA A 671 14.31 8.79 -8.83
N ARG A 672 13.49 7.94 -9.44
CA ARG A 672 12.09 7.76 -9.06
C ARG A 672 11.87 6.48 -8.27
N TYR A 673 11.06 6.61 -7.23
CA TYR A 673 10.67 5.51 -6.37
C TYR A 673 9.16 5.55 -6.15
N ALA A 674 8.54 4.39 -6.31
CA ALA A 674 7.11 4.17 -6.10
C ALA A 674 6.90 2.74 -5.57
N SER A 675 5.73 2.49 -4.98
CA SER A 675 5.33 1.14 -4.54
C SER A 675 6.30 0.50 -3.53
N VAL A 676 6.85 1.32 -2.63
CA VAL A 676 7.72 0.86 -1.54
C VAL A 676 6.91 0.86 -0.24
N TYR A 677 6.74 -0.31 0.37
CA TYR A 677 5.88 -0.49 1.54
C TYR A 677 6.69 -0.65 2.81
N LEU A 678 6.40 0.21 3.79
CA LEU A 678 7.11 0.20 5.06
C LEU A 678 6.66 -0.98 5.91
N LEU A 679 7.55 -1.94 6.17
CA LEU A 679 7.41 -2.94 7.24
C LEU A 679 6.08 -3.73 7.20
N ALA A 680 5.55 -4.03 6.01
CA ALA A 680 4.20 -4.58 5.83
C ALA A 680 3.95 -5.91 6.59
N ALA A 681 4.99 -6.74 6.77
CA ALA A 681 4.89 -8.01 7.48
C ALA A 681 5.22 -7.92 8.97
N LEU A 682 5.79 -6.80 9.45
CA LEU A 682 6.16 -6.62 10.86
C LEU A 682 5.01 -6.81 11.85
N PRO A 683 3.74 -6.41 11.57
CA PRO A 683 2.63 -6.67 12.48
C PRO A 683 2.43 -8.14 12.86
N LEU A 684 2.91 -9.10 12.05
CA LEU A 684 2.82 -10.53 12.37
C LEU A 684 3.61 -10.89 13.63
N CYS A 685 4.64 -10.12 14.01
CA CYS A 685 5.37 -10.35 15.25
C CYS A 685 4.50 -10.24 16.51
N ASP A 686 3.45 -9.42 16.46
CA ASP A 686 2.48 -9.29 17.56
C ASP A 686 1.23 -10.15 17.30
N LEU A 687 0.74 -10.18 16.06
CA LEU A 687 -0.55 -10.78 15.71
C LEU A 687 -0.47 -12.28 15.39
N ALA A 688 0.66 -12.76 14.87
CA ALA A 688 0.87 -14.13 14.41
C ALA A 688 2.31 -14.63 14.69
N PRO A 689 2.76 -14.68 15.96
CA PRO A 689 4.15 -15.00 16.31
C PRO A 689 4.62 -16.41 15.87
N LYS A 690 3.69 -17.31 15.53
CA LYS A 690 4.02 -18.62 14.95
C LYS A 690 4.50 -18.53 13.50
N ALA A 691 4.11 -17.49 12.77
CA ALA A 691 4.55 -17.25 11.39
C ALA A 691 5.79 -16.36 11.33
N LEU A 692 5.92 -15.40 12.26
CA LEU A 692 7.05 -14.48 12.35
C LEU A 692 7.30 -14.09 13.82
N ASP A 693 8.45 -14.45 14.38
CA ASP A 693 8.71 -14.34 15.83
C ASP A 693 9.81 -13.32 16.15
N CYS A 694 9.44 -12.10 16.52
CA CYS A 694 10.42 -11.04 16.76
C CYS A 694 11.22 -11.14 18.08
N ARG A 695 11.15 -12.23 18.86
CA ARG A 695 11.82 -12.28 20.19
C ARG A 695 13.31 -11.92 20.14
N TRP A 696 14.05 -12.39 19.13
CA TRP A 696 15.47 -12.04 18.94
C TRP A 696 15.63 -10.68 18.27
N ALA A 697 14.73 -10.34 17.35
CA ALA A 697 14.77 -9.06 16.64
C ALA A 697 14.73 -7.87 17.62
N VAL A 698 13.95 -7.98 18.71
CA VAL A 698 13.88 -6.97 19.78
C VAL A 698 15.21 -6.80 20.51
N LEU A 699 16.01 -7.87 20.64
CA LEU A 699 17.31 -7.81 21.30
C LEU A 699 18.37 -7.07 20.46
N GLY A 700 18.16 -7.01 19.13
CA GLY A 700 19.02 -6.28 18.21
C GLY A 700 20.34 -6.97 17.90
N CYS A 701 21.15 -6.29 17.09
CA CYS A 701 22.46 -6.77 16.66
C CYS A 701 23.58 -6.53 17.68
N GLU A 702 23.39 -5.60 18.61
CA GLU A 702 24.37 -5.28 19.68
C GLU A 702 24.67 -6.49 20.57
N ARG A 703 23.69 -7.36 20.86
CA ARG A 703 23.90 -8.54 21.70
C ARG A 703 24.88 -9.56 21.12
N PRO A 704 24.71 -10.01 19.85
CA PRO A 704 25.62 -10.95 19.23
C PRO A 704 26.98 -10.37 18.79
N ASP A 705 27.18 -9.05 18.83
CA ASP A 705 28.47 -8.39 18.57
C ASP A 705 29.37 -8.49 19.81
N LEU A 706 30.10 -9.61 19.93
CA LEU A 706 30.92 -9.92 21.10
C LEU A 706 32.24 -9.17 21.13
N ASN A 707 32.61 -8.53 20.01
CA ASN A 707 33.87 -7.84 19.86
C ASN A 707 33.74 -6.30 19.83
N ASP A 708 32.51 -5.77 19.89
CA ASP A 708 32.15 -4.34 19.88
C ASP A 708 32.64 -3.61 18.61
N ASP A 709 32.61 -4.26 17.43
CA ASP A 709 33.00 -3.65 16.15
C ASP A 709 31.83 -3.29 15.21
N GLN A 710 30.61 -3.27 15.76
CA GLN A 710 29.36 -2.80 15.14
C GLN A 710 28.83 -3.71 14.04
N LYS A 711 29.32 -4.94 13.96
CA LYS A 711 28.89 -5.97 13.02
C LYS A 711 29.04 -7.32 13.68
N VAL A 712 28.26 -8.28 13.21
CA VAL A 712 28.37 -9.66 13.67
C VAL A 712 28.95 -10.49 12.54
N ASP A 713 30.17 -10.98 12.74
CA ASP A 713 30.85 -11.81 11.76
C ASP A 713 31.55 -13.03 12.39
N GLN A 714 32.47 -13.64 11.64
CA GLN A 714 33.20 -14.82 12.07
C GLN A 714 33.99 -14.58 13.37
N ALA A 715 34.46 -13.37 13.64
CA ALA A 715 35.15 -13.03 14.88
C ALA A 715 34.23 -13.21 16.11
N ASP A 716 32.97 -12.78 16.00
CA ASP A 716 31.97 -12.94 17.05
C ASP A 716 31.58 -14.41 17.22
N LEU A 717 31.42 -15.14 16.12
CA LEU A 717 31.15 -16.57 16.17
C LEU A 717 32.28 -17.35 16.85
N ASP A 718 33.54 -16.97 16.61
CA ASP A 718 34.71 -17.59 17.27
C ASP A 718 34.73 -17.28 18.77
N LEU A 719 34.40 -16.05 19.18
CA LEU A 719 34.25 -15.64 20.58
C LEU A 719 33.10 -16.40 21.26
N PHE A 720 31.96 -16.51 20.59
CA PHE A 720 30.79 -17.24 21.07
C PHE A 720 31.12 -18.71 21.31
N ASN A 721 31.75 -19.38 20.33
CA ASN A 721 32.15 -20.78 20.47
C ASN A 721 33.17 -20.98 21.60
N THR A 722 34.10 -20.03 21.77
CA THR A 722 35.06 -20.07 22.89
C THR A 722 34.36 -19.98 24.24
N ALA A 723 33.42 -19.04 24.38
CA ALA A 723 32.67 -18.82 25.61
C ALA A 723 31.71 -20.00 25.91
N LYS A 724 31.06 -20.54 24.87
CA LYS A 724 30.23 -21.75 24.96
C LYS A 724 31.03 -22.98 25.41
N ASP A 725 32.27 -23.14 24.97
CA ASP A 725 33.13 -24.24 25.42
C ASP A 725 33.64 -24.03 26.87
N GLU A 726 33.76 -22.77 27.31
CA GLU A 726 34.19 -22.40 28.66
C GLU A 726 33.06 -22.55 29.70
N PHE A 727 31.83 -22.19 29.32
CA PHE A 727 30.68 -22.12 30.21
C PHE A 727 29.56 -23.08 29.78
N THR A 728 29.05 -23.89 30.70
CA THR A 728 27.93 -24.83 30.45
C THR A 728 26.65 -24.43 31.19
N GLY A 729 26.62 -23.23 31.79
CA GLY A 729 25.50 -22.66 32.54
C GLY A 729 25.93 -21.79 33.72
N GLY A 730 24.97 -21.22 34.45
CA GLY A 730 25.25 -20.29 35.54
C GLY A 730 25.64 -18.90 35.03
N CYS A 731 25.13 -18.53 33.87
CA CYS A 731 25.33 -17.22 33.25
C CYS A 731 24.57 -16.18 34.06
N SER A 732 25.24 -15.06 34.31
CA SER A 732 24.70 -13.98 35.13
C SER A 732 25.49 -12.70 34.86
N THR A 733 25.03 -11.60 35.41
CA THR A 733 25.79 -10.35 35.41
C THR A 733 27.21 -10.46 36.00
N GLU A 734 27.50 -11.46 36.86
CA GLU A 734 28.83 -11.62 37.49
C GLU A 734 29.90 -12.17 36.53
N ASN A 735 29.50 -12.98 35.54
CA ASN A 735 30.39 -13.53 34.51
C ASN A 735 30.06 -12.96 33.13
N ASN A 736 29.50 -11.74 33.09
CA ASN A 736 29.08 -11.07 31.87
C ASN A 736 28.21 -11.97 30.98
N TRP A 737 27.23 -12.65 31.56
CA TRP A 737 26.35 -13.60 30.86
C TRP A 737 27.17 -14.65 30.10
N CYS A 738 28.11 -15.28 30.80
CA CYS A 738 29.07 -16.22 30.25
C CYS A 738 29.86 -15.64 29.07
N ASN A 739 30.51 -14.50 29.30
CA ASN A 739 31.24 -13.74 28.29
C ASN A 739 30.39 -13.38 27.05
N GLY A 740 29.09 -13.14 27.25
CA GLY A 740 28.14 -12.78 26.21
C GLY A 740 27.58 -13.95 25.39
N ALA A 741 27.94 -15.20 25.70
CA ALA A 741 27.41 -16.37 24.97
C ALA A 741 25.98 -16.76 25.36
N ASP A 742 25.49 -16.34 26.53
CA ASP A 742 24.06 -16.37 26.84
C ASP A 742 23.46 -15.08 26.28
N LEU A 743 22.99 -15.15 25.02
CA LEU A 743 22.54 -14.01 24.23
C LEU A 743 21.14 -13.56 24.62
N ASP A 744 20.29 -14.45 25.13
CA ASP A 744 18.94 -14.12 25.57
C ASP A 744 18.86 -13.74 27.06
N HIS A 745 19.93 -13.97 27.83
CA HIS A 745 20.05 -13.80 29.28
C HIS A 745 19.15 -14.77 30.09
N SER A 746 18.94 -15.98 29.59
CA SER A 746 18.18 -17.05 30.27
C SER A 746 18.93 -17.62 31.49
N GLY A 747 20.25 -17.41 31.57
CA GLY A 747 21.14 -17.95 32.60
C GLY A 747 21.85 -19.24 32.18
N THR A 748 21.63 -19.70 30.97
CA THR A 748 22.22 -20.90 30.38
C THR A 748 22.59 -20.64 28.92
N ILE A 749 23.64 -21.31 28.43
CA ILE A 749 23.96 -21.32 27.00
C ILE A 749 23.31 -22.56 26.41
N ASP A 750 22.32 -22.39 25.53
CA ASP A 750 21.58 -23.50 24.95
C ASP A 750 21.41 -23.39 23.42
N GLU A 751 20.49 -24.17 22.84
CA GLU A 751 20.27 -24.20 21.40
C GLU A 751 19.70 -22.87 20.88
N GLU A 752 18.94 -22.15 21.70
CA GLU A 752 18.38 -20.85 21.33
C GLU A 752 19.49 -19.82 21.11
N ASP A 753 20.53 -19.79 21.95
CA ASP A 753 21.68 -18.91 21.76
C ASP A 753 22.47 -19.24 20.49
N ILE A 754 22.64 -20.53 20.19
CA ILE A 754 23.34 -20.98 18.98
C ILE A 754 22.58 -20.50 17.74
N GLU A 755 21.27 -20.70 17.72
CA GLU A 755 20.43 -20.32 16.59
C GLU A 755 20.30 -18.80 16.46
N PHE A 756 20.29 -18.07 17.58
CA PHE A 756 20.34 -16.61 17.56
C PHE A 756 21.67 -16.10 17.00
N MET A 757 22.83 -16.62 17.47
CA MET A 757 24.15 -16.25 16.93
C MET A 757 24.24 -16.52 15.42
N ASN A 758 23.70 -17.65 14.95
CA ASN A 758 23.66 -18.00 13.53
C ASN A 758 22.78 -17.03 12.72
N ALA A 759 21.61 -16.66 13.26
CA ALA A 759 20.71 -15.69 12.63
C ALA A 759 21.33 -14.29 12.52
N ALA A 760 22.18 -13.94 13.49
CA ALA A 760 22.80 -12.63 13.60
C ALA A 760 23.96 -12.40 12.64
N GLN A 761 24.52 -13.44 12.03
CA GLN A 761 25.63 -13.31 11.10
C GLN A 761 25.30 -12.33 9.96
N GLY A 762 26.11 -11.28 9.83
CA GLY A 762 25.95 -10.20 8.84
C GLY A 762 25.09 -9.02 9.29
N CYS A 763 24.51 -9.04 10.50
CA CYS A 763 23.84 -7.85 11.05
C CYS A 763 24.86 -6.77 11.44
N TRP A 764 24.39 -5.53 11.53
CA TRP A 764 25.21 -4.36 11.92
C TRP A 764 24.35 -3.26 12.55
N TRP A 765 24.97 -2.40 13.36
CA TRP A 765 24.28 -1.35 14.11
C TRP A 765 24.99 0.00 14.15
#